data_AF-A0A2D6JQL0-F1
#
_entry.id   AF-A0A2D6JQL0-F1
#
_cell.length_a   1.000
_cell.length_b   1.000
_cell.length_c   1.000
_cell.angle_alpha   90.00
_cell.angle_beta   90.00
_cell.angle_gamma   90.00
#
_symmetry.space_group_name_H-M   'P 1'
#
loop_
_entity.id
_entity.type
_entity.pdbx_description
1 polymer ?
#
loop_
_entity_poly.entity_id
_entity_poly.type
_entity_poly.pdbx_seq_one_letter_code
_entity_poly.pdbx_strand_id
1 'polypeptide(L)'
;MRRGFLLCIATVTALMFASSVSASSVSTEAGISLSSAAPLVSALVIAFFVRRWFIPQQLKNLQVAFEIEDDLYEVHRITRTLRDSRRLLNAGRVGYGVLLYMMGLTGVLILIAELLFNAAVFAEFNLYIIATLILIPVLISPWETLNSQLAGRQREVRSSVSADLIRRVFTLALLVIITLLVLAYSMQLNGTLTPTWIAFAMLTFMAPTIFAYGRIMGASWNMLLINKWRTTRGRENPIDPDKNGWIGRLFSFLLVLFLLTMPITALNGILTVLYVMLNNPPNAEEVLNYGGIIGYSIFVRIDLISEILFHWEFVKSLPTFLSLYLTLNIAIVGLAFIFELTRNLILGGQSFGGMFGVILDTPREIRAEKAAQARQLTFAFAGFSGYTVLLLILVCYKEFGSLMPFTGTLEANDFDEGMRLLTVWLFIAVGQLVFLMTWLLSISRFGHLRSLRFDLNPDERREGAVLLEGGDKLQNLVENAAYNEDLDMLIRIQTHDFPGDQALIRQEQSRAAMWEKALRGLWPEAIEASRKLLAQTGGDNDEARMIIATGYMALRRLDAAREALHGLEQPEGYDEPEILSFICEWLDPWNGSVTEDDLWDWENNSTIDYLQMLLTMMRTWKPQPNDMMLHNDKISQTGQLSMVALLRAQRRYDEALELAFSLVRSDPVGVRPRLAVALCLLDTGQWHDAKTVLDELIKSDSKDPRVLALAVIFGYGTKGRENMEVSLVLDEAKDTKKWMDAAPVNAYAALLQKGGLDEAVNANVMIAAHEATRRAMPPRFSAGVLSNIFQYLVLIPMWFVLGILTFQEVGETEGLSVLGGLLFMHYSYRRIRRQQEHQIKHRDQRGMVRYARRLKRFKAIPQASNIPIGNHLLLGGILVTVNGVVLDIGFPAWLFERLPKEPEKKIRQRLRRRAVAVEKARTPRVSPLGKAWWLKRPKEHTESGPVLERNIGPVAYRGRTNYVRKKEPQSLNDAAQGKETPLQKRFIPETRFEASVPEVLV
;
A
#
# COMPACT_ATOMS: atom_id res chain seq x y z
N MET A 1 38.86 25.39 -2.19
CA MET A 1 39.01 23.99 -1.70
C MET A 1 40.39 23.38 -1.98
N ARG A 2 40.95 23.45 -3.20
CA ARG A 2 42.25 22.81 -3.51
C ARG A 2 43.47 23.34 -2.74
N ARG A 3 43.52 24.63 -2.37
CA ARG A 3 44.66 25.19 -1.60
C ARG A 3 44.57 25.00 -0.08
N GLY A 4 43.37 24.78 0.47
CA GLY A 4 43.18 24.47 1.90
C GLY A 4 43.50 23.01 2.25
N PHE A 5 43.24 22.08 1.33
CA PHE A 5 43.51 20.66 1.52
C PHE A 5 45.02 20.34 1.52
N LEU A 6 45.81 21.07 0.70
CA LEU A 6 47.27 20.97 0.70
C LEU A 6 47.91 21.56 1.97
N LEU A 7 47.28 22.56 2.59
CA LEU A 7 47.69 23.12 3.88
C LEU A 7 47.40 22.14 5.04
N CYS A 8 46.27 21.41 5.01
CA CYS A 8 45.97 20.36 5.98
C CYS A 8 46.92 19.16 5.89
N ILE A 9 47.32 18.77 4.69
CA ILE A 9 48.26 17.64 4.49
C ILE A 9 49.69 18.03 4.90
N ALA A 10 50.09 19.28 4.69
CA ALA A 10 51.38 19.81 5.16
C ALA A 10 51.45 19.96 6.70
N THR A 11 50.33 20.26 7.37
CA THR A 11 50.27 20.30 8.84
C THR A 11 50.23 18.91 9.49
N VAL A 12 49.62 17.90 8.83
CA VAL A 12 49.62 16.49 9.28
C VAL A 12 51.00 15.84 9.13
N THR A 13 51.82 16.31 8.17
CA THR A 13 53.18 15.80 7.94
C THR A 13 54.24 16.50 8.80
N ALA A 14 53.92 17.61 9.45
CA ALA A 14 54.83 18.41 10.29
C ALA A 14 54.47 18.41 11.79
N LEU A 15 53.63 17.48 12.25
CA LEU A 15 53.47 17.09 13.66
C LEU A 15 53.79 15.59 13.74
N MET A 16 55.03 15.21 13.44
CA MET A 16 56.14 15.22 14.39
C MET A 16 55.91 14.18 15.48
N PHE A 17 56.47 13.00 15.29
CA PHE A 17 57.82 12.62 15.72
C PHE A 17 57.78 11.95 17.10
N ALA A 18 57.84 10.63 17.03
CA ALA A 18 58.27 9.67 18.05
C ALA A 18 57.56 9.71 19.41
N SER A 19 56.52 8.90 19.56
CA SER A 19 56.20 8.26 20.84
C SER A 19 56.38 6.75 20.71
N SER A 20 57.28 6.22 21.51
CA SER A 20 57.63 4.81 21.61
C SER A 20 56.49 3.94 22.14
N VAL A 21 56.53 2.69 21.70
CA VAL A 21 55.65 1.56 22.03
C VAL A 21 55.54 1.34 23.54
N SER A 22 54.29 1.25 24.03
CA SER A 22 53.93 0.54 25.26
C SER A 22 52.45 0.16 25.20
N ALA A 23 52.09 -0.90 25.92
CA ALA A 23 50.73 -1.45 25.97
C ALA A 23 49.71 -0.39 26.41
N SER A 24 48.52 -0.41 25.82
CA SER A 24 47.45 0.51 26.21
C SER A 24 47.06 0.28 27.69
N SER A 25 47.10 1.35 28.48
CA SER A 25 46.71 1.34 29.89
C SER A 25 45.49 2.24 30.11
N VAL A 26 44.62 1.87 31.05
CA VAL A 26 43.45 2.67 31.41
C VAL A 26 43.80 3.52 32.63
N SER A 27 43.68 4.84 32.50
CA SER A 27 43.91 5.76 33.62
C SER A 27 42.72 5.78 34.57
N THR A 28 42.96 5.49 35.85
CA THR A 28 41.96 5.49 36.93
C THR A 28 41.89 6.82 37.70
N GLU A 29 42.59 7.86 37.24
CA GLU A 29 42.58 9.17 37.88
C GLU A 29 41.23 9.88 37.70
N ALA A 30 40.56 10.21 38.81
CA ALA A 30 39.25 10.86 38.85
C ALA A 30 39.28 12.37 38.45
N GLY A 31 40.44 12.92 38.09
CA GLY A 31 40.61 14.32 37.73
C GLY A 31 40.39 14.59 36.23
N ILE A 32 39.43 15.46 35.89
CA ILE A 32 39.25 15.92 34.51
C ILE A 32 40.37 16.92 34.18
N SER A 33 41.39 16.48 33.44
CA SER A 33 42.43 17.35 32.89
C SER A 33 42.03 17.84 31.48
N LEU A 34 42.55 18.99 31.04
CA LEU A 34 42.27 19.51 29.70
C LEU A 34 42.71 18.52 28.60
N SER A 35 43.77 17.75 28.85
CA SER A 35 44.26 16.67 27.99
C SER A 35 43.32 15.46 27.89
N SER A 36 42.64 15.08 28.98
CA SER A 36 41.67 13.97 28.94
C SER A 36 40.29 14.39 28.40
N ALA A 37 39.95 15.68 28.42
CA ALA A 37 38.71 16.20 27.83
C ALA A 37 38.82 16.57 26.33
N ALA A 38 40.03 16.82 25.81
CA ALA A 38 40.24 17.24 24.43
C ALA A 38 39.72 16.24 23.37
N PRO A 39 39.90 14.90 23.52
CA PRO A 39 39.34 13.92 22.59
C PRO A 39 37.82 14.02 22.47
N LEU A 40 37.12 14.08 23.62
CA LEU A 40 35.66 14.20 23.68
C LEU A 40 35.16 15.49 23.01
N VAL A 41 35.75 16.65 23.34
CA VAL A 41 35.34 17.94 22.77
C VAL A 41 35.57 17.97 21.26
N SER A 42 36.71 17.48 20.78
CA SER A 42 37.02 17.43 19.34
C SER A 42 36.02 16.56 18.57
N ALA A 43 35.67 15.38 19.09
CA ALA A 43 34.70 14.48 18.50
C ALA A 43 33.29 15.09 18.47
N LEU A 44 32.88 15.78 19.55
CA LEU A 44 31.58 16.47 19.61
C LEU A 44 31.47 17.62 18.59
N VAL A 45 32.54 18.39 18.39
CA VAL A 45 32.59 19.47 17.40
C VAL A 45 32.46 18.90 15.98
N ILE A 46 33.20 17.81 15.67
CA ILE A 46 33.09 17.13 14.38
C ILE A 46 31.68 16.56 14.18
N ALA A 47 31.13 15.89 15.20
CA ALA A 47 29.79 15.33 15.16
C ALA A 47 28.71 16.41 14.94
N PHE A 48 28.85 17.58 15.55
CA PHE A 48 27.97 18.73 15.32
C PHE A 48 27.96 19.18 13.85
N PHE A 49 29.14 19.29 13.24
CA PHE A 49 29.25 19.66 11.83
C PHE A 49 28.70 18.59 10.88
N VAL A 50 28.93 17.31 11.19
CA VAL A 50 28.34 16.20 10.44
C VAL A 50 26.81 16.28 10.49
N ARG A 51 26.23 16.44 11.69
CA ARG A 51 24.78 16.55 11.85
C ARG A 51 24.20 17.77 11.14
N ARG A 52 24.84 18.93 11.26
CA ARG A 52 24.27 20.21 10.79
C ARG A 52 24.37 20.41 9.27
N TRP A 53 25.44 19.92 8.65
CA TRP A 53 25.74 20.17 7.23
C TRP A 53 25.88 18.91 6.40
N PHE A 54 26.62 17.91 6.87
CA PHE A 54 26.90 16.72 6.07
C PHE A 54 25.64 15.87 5.82
N ILE A 55 24.90 15.48 6.87
CA ILE A 55 23.71 14.61 6.73
C ILE A 55 22.66 15.24 5.79
N PRO A 56 22.24 16.51 5.97
CA PRO A 56 21.29 17.14 5.05
C PRO A 56 21.81 17.22 3.61
N GLN A 57 23.12 17.39 3.42
CA GLN A 57 23.72 17.47 2.10
C GLN A 57 23.74 16.11 1.39
N GLN A 58 23.96 15.01 2.12
CA GLN A 58 23.91 13.66 1.56
C GLN A 58 22.49 13.22 1.17
N LEU A 59 21.47 13.77 1.84
CA LEU A 59 20.05 13.57 1.52
C LEU A 59 19.50 14.59 0.52
N LYS A 60 20.34 15.36 -0.17
CA LYS A 60 19.92 16.18 -1.31
C LYS A 60 19.75 15.30 -2.55
N ASN A 61 18.79 15.61 -3.41
CA ASN A 61 18.49 14.88 -4.64
C ASN A 61 18.08 13.42 -4.38
N LEU A 62 17.34 13.14 -3.30
CA LEU A 62 16.70 11.85 -3.12
C LEU A 62 15.65 11.64 -4.21
N GLN A 63 15.59 10.43 -4.74
CA GLN A 63 14.73 10.08 -5.87
C GLN A 63 13.95 8.82 -5.61
N VAL A 64 12.82 8.72 -6.28
CA VAL A 64 11.96 7.56 -6.31
C VAL A 64 11.59 7.24 -7.75
N ALA A 65 11.70 5.97 -8.14
CA ALA A 65 11.35 5.49 -9.45
C ALA A 65 10.20 4.49 -9.35
N PHE A 66 9.16 4.67 -10.16
CA PHE A 66 8.06 3.71 -10.23
C PHE A 66 7.66 3.43 -11.68
N GLU A 67 7.19 2.21 -11.88
CA GLU A 67 6.74 1.72 -13.18
C GLU A 67 5.37 2.31 -13.54
N ILE A 68 5.26 2.77 -14.78
CA ILE A 68 4.06 3.37 -15.36
C ILE A 68 3.51 2.50 -16.48
N GLU A 69 4.39 2.05 -17.36
CA GLU A 69 4.16 1.15 -18.49
C GLU A 69 5.25 0.08 -18.49
N ASP A 70 5.02 -0.99 -19.23
CA ASP A 70 5.98 -2.09 -19.37
C ASP A 70 7.37 -1.53 -19.76
N ASP A 71 8.37 -1.78 -18.89
CA ASP A 71 9.76 -1.34 -19.03
C ASP A 71 10.01 0.19 -18.97
N LEU A 72 9.01 1.02 -18.65
CA LEU A 72 9.15 2.48 -18.53
C LEU A 72 8.89 2.99 -17.10
N TYR A 73 9.91 3.63 -16.54
CA TYR A 73 9.92 4.18 -15.18
C TYR A 73 10.03 5.70 -15.21
N GLU A 74 9.16 6.39 -14.46
CA GLU A 74 9.33 7.82 -14.15
C GLU A 74 10.11 7.98 -12.85
N VAL A 75 11.08 8.90 -12.85
CA VAL A 75 11.91 9.21 -11.70
C VAL A 75 11.56 10.59 -11.19
N HIS A 76 11.17 10.67 -9.93
CA HIS A 76 10.79 11.93 -9.28
C HIS A 76 11.76 12.29 -8.17
N ARG A 77 12.03 13.59 -8.02
CA ARG A 77 12.86 14.14 -6.95
C ARG A 77 12.01 14.36 -5.69
N ILE A 78 12.38 13.70 -4.59
CA ILE A 78 11.78 13.89 -3.26
C ILE A 78 12.38 15.12 -2.58
N THR A 79 13.71 15.30 -2.67
CA THR A 79 14.42 16.44 -2.09
C THR A 79 15.19 17.17 -3.18
N ARG A 80 14.87 18.44 -3.44
CA ARG A 80 15.66 19.28 -4.37
C ARG A 80 16.65 20.17 -3.61
N THR A 81 16.20 20.75 -2.49
CA THR A 81 16.97 21.72 -1.71
C THR A 81 17.41 21.18 -0.35
N LEU A 82 18.40 21.83 0.27
CA LEU A 82 18.79 21.55 1.66
C LEU A 82 17.65 21.78 2.66
N ARG A 83 16.69 22.66 2.32
CA ARG A 83 15.51 22.90 3.16
C ARG A 83 14.58 21.70 3.16
N ASP A 84 14.40 21.06 2.01
CA ASP A 84 13.56 19.86 1.86
C ASP A 84 14.17 18.69 2.62
N SER A 85 15.48 18.48 2.48
CA SER A 85 16.21 17.45 3.25
C SER A 85 16.08 17.67 4.76
N ARG A 86 16.15 18.92 5.25
CA ARG A 86 15.93 19.23 6.68
C ARG A 86 14.49 18.98 7.14
N ARG A 87 13.49 19.33 6.31
CA ARG A 87 12.07 19.05 6.60
C ARG A 87 11.84 17.54 6.70
N LEU A 88 12.42 16.77 5.79
CA LEU A 88 12.34 15.32 5.78
C LEU A 88 13.00 14.68 7.01
N LEU A 89 14.14 15.22 7.46
CA LEU A 89 14.81 14.78 8.69
C LEU A 89 13.99 15.02 9.97
N ASN A 90 13.12 16.03 9.96
CA ASN A 90 12.22 16.35 11.06
C ASN A 90 10.88 15.60 10.98
N ALA A 91 10.64 14.81 9.93
CA ALA A 91 9.37 14.11 9.74
C ALA A 91 9.33 12.80 10.56
N GLY A 92 8.22 12.58 11.27
CA GLY A 92 7.96 11.32 11.99
C GLY A 92 9.09 10.93 12.95
N ARG A 93 9.56 9.68 12.85
CA ARG A 93 10.64 9.11 13.70
C ARG A 93 12.04 9.21 13.07
N VAL A 94 12.22 9.97 11.98
CA VAL A 94 13.55 10.08 11.31
C VAL A 94 14.60 10.67 12.24
N GLY A 95 14.23 11.69 13.04
CA GLY A 95 15.13 12.30 14.01
C GLY A 95 15.68 11.29 15.04
N TYR A 96 14.87 10.29 15.43
CA TYR A 96 15.30 9.20 16.30
C TYR A 96 16.32 8.29 15.60
N GLY A 97 16.06 7.89 14.35
CA GLY A 97 17.01 7.08 13.58
C GLY A 97 18.34 7.81 13.37
N VAL A 98 18.30 9.10 13.04
CA VAL A 98 19.51 9.93 12.91
C VAL A 98 20.23 10.10 14.23
N LEU A 99 19.53 10.19 15.36
CA LEU A 99 20.16 10.24 16.68
C LEU A 99 20.96 8.97 16.95
N LEU A 100 20.39 7.78 16.72
CA LEU A 100 21.10 6.50 16.89
C LEU A 100 22.34 6.42 16.00
N TYR A 101 22.22 6.87 14.76
CA TYR A 101 23.35 6.97 13.84
C TYR A 101 24.44 7.90 14.37
N MET A 102 24.05 9.08 14.85
CA MET A 102 24.99 10.05 15.43
C MET A 102 25.62 9.55 16.72
N MET A 103 24.91 8.78 17.56
CA MET A 103 25.47 8.18 18.77
C MET A 103 26.59 7.22 18.41
N GLY A 104 26.33 6.27 17.52
CA GLY A 104 27.34 5.31 17.07
C GLY A 104 28.54 5.99 16.42
N LEU A 105 28.30 6.94 15.51
CA LEU A 105 29.36 7.71 14.86
C LEU A 105 30.19 8.51 15.89
N THR A 106 29.55 9.18 16.84
CA THR A 106 30.24 9.98 17.86
C THR A 106 31.08 9.08 18.77
N GLY A 107 30.58 7.91 19.17
CA GLY A 107 31.35 6.95 19.96
C GLY A 107 32.64 6.52 19.24
N VAL A 108 32.56 6.25 17.94
CA VAL A 108 33.75 5.92 17.15
C VAL A 108 34.66 7.13 16.94
N LEU A 109 34.12 8.34 16.74
CA LEU A 109 34.93 9.57 16.65
C LEU A 109 35.70 9.85 17.94
N ILE A 110 35.10 9.60 19.11
CA ILE A 110 35.80 9.72 20.40
C ILE A 110 36.90 8.67 20.47
N LEU A 111 36.66 7.42 20.06
CA LEU A 111 37.69 6.38 20.00
C LEU A 111 38.88 6.77 19.08
N ILE A 112 38.60 7.34 17.91
CA ILE A 112 39.64 7.87 17.00
C ILE A 112 40.40 9.00 17.69
N ALA A 113 39.68 9.92 18.34
CA ALA A 113 40.30 11.07 18.99
C ALA A 113 41.23 10.61 20.13
N GLU A 114 40.82 9.65 20.96
CA GLU A 114 41.68 9.05 22.00
C GLU A 114 43.00 8.53 21.40
N LEU A 115 42.91 7.77 20.31
CA LEU A 115 44.07 7.22 19.61
C LEU A 115 44.97 8.28 18.93
N LEU A 116 44.39 9.42 18.52
CA LEU A 116 45.14 10.53 17.91
C LEU A 116 45.86 11.41 18.94
N PHE A 117 45.25 11.63 20.10
CA PHE A 117 45.80 12.53 21.13
C PHE A 117 46.80 11.81 22.05
N ASN A 118 46.48 10.61 22.54
CA ASN A 118 47.39 9.80 23.33
C ASN A 118 47.05 8.31 23.22
N ALA A 119 47.76 7.59 22.36
CA ALA A 119 47.52 6.16 22.13
C ALA A 119 47.92 5.23 23.30
N ALA A 120 48.70 5.72 24.26
CA ALA A 120 49.22 4.89 25.35
C ALA A 120 48.28 4.81 26.56
N VAL A 121 47.43 5.82 26.75
CA VAL A 121 46.56 5.94 27.93
C VAL A 121 45.15 6.33 27.51
N PHE A 122 44.18 5.46 27.76
CA PHE A 122 42.77 5.77 27.59
C PHE A 122 42.20 6.38 28.88
N ALA A 123 41.37 7.42 28.74
CA ALA A 123 40.62 7.97 29.86
C ALA A 123 39.40 7.08 30.19
N GLU A 124 39.31 6.57 31.43
CA GLU A 124 38.23 5.66 31.84
C GLU A 124 36.83 6.27 31.62
N PHE A 125 36.66 7.55 31.93
CA PHE A 125 35.41 8.28 31.68
C PHE A 125 35.02 8.32 30.19
N ASN A 126 35.98 8.54 29.28
CA ASN A 126 35.70 8.54 27.84
C ASN A 126 35.35 7.13 27.33
N LEU A 127 35.95 6.07 27.91
CA LEU A 127 35.59 4.69 27.60
C LEU A 127 34.14 4.36 27.98
N TYR A 128 33.64 4.82 29.13
CA TYR A 128 32.21 4.63 29.49
C TYR A 128 31.28 5.37 28.53
N ILE A 129 31.64 6.58 28.09
CA ILE A 129 30.86 7.33 27.09
C ILE A 129 30.86 6.59 25.75
N ILE A 130 32.04 6.16 25.27
CA ILE A 130 32.21 5.37 24.04
C ILE A 130 31.32 4.12 24.11
N ALA A 131 31.45 3.34 25.19
CA ALA A 131 30.68 2.12 25.40
C ALA A 131 29.17 2.39 25.36
N THR A 132 28.70 3.43 26.03
CA THR A 132 27.28 3.81 26.04
C THR A 132 26.78 4.22 24.65
N LEU A 133 27.55 5.07 23.95
CA LEU A 133 27.19 5.60 22.63
C LEU A 133 27.20 4.53 21.53
N ILE A 134 27.96 3.45 21.70
CA ILE A 134 28.01 2.31 20.79
C ILE A 134 26.96 1.25 21.16
N LEU A 135 26.85 0.88 22.43
CA LEU A 135 26.00 -0.23 22.87
C LEU A 135 24.52 0.06 22.61
N ILE A 136 24.08 1.31 22.81
CA ILE A 136 22.68 1.70 22.58
C ILE A 136 22.25 1.46 21.11
N PRO A 137 22.95 1.99 20.09
CA PRO A 137 22.65 1.67 18.69
C PRO A 137 22.73 0.18 18.36
N VAL A 138 23.71 -0.56 18.92
CA VAL A 138 23.86 -2.00 18.69
C VAL A 138 22.66 -2.79 19.22
N LEU A 139 22.12 -2.42 20.39
CA LEU A 139 20.95 -3.08 20.98
C LEU A 139 19.65 -2.71 20.27
N ILE A 140 19.50 -1.45 19.84
CA ILE A 140 18.26 -0.96 19.23
C ILE A 140 18.12 -1.38 17.76
N SER A 141 19.24 -1.48 17.03
CA SER A 141 19.27 -1.73 15.59
C SER A 141 18.54 -3.02 15.17
N PRO A 142 18.77 -4.19 15.81
CA PRO A 142 18.03 -5.42 15.51
C PRO A 142 16.55 -5.34 15.80
N TRP A 143 16.18 -4.66 16.88
CA TRP A 143 14.80 -4.49 17.27
C TRP A 143 14.01 -3.64 16.26
N GLU A 144 14.53 -2.47 15.86
CA GLU A 144 13.86 -1.63 14.85
C GLU A 144 13.80 -2.32 13.48
N THR A 145 14.85 -3.07 13.12
CA THR A 145 14.91 -3.81 11.86
C THR A 145 13.96 -5.00 11.81
N LEU A 146 13.77 -5.71 12.93
CA LEU A 146 12.80 -6.80 13.04
C LEU A 146 11.37 -6.24 13.01
N ASN A 147 11.14 -5.15 13.74
CA ASN A 147 9.83 -4.50 13.81
C ASN A 147 9.38 -3.97 12.43
N SER A 148 10.28 -3.34 11.66
CA SER A 148 9.95 -2.86 10.32
C SER A 148 9.68 -3.99 9.31
N GLN A 149 10.41 -5.10 9.40
CA GLN A 149 10.23 -6.25 8.52
C GLN A 149 8.94 -7.03 8.81
N LEU A 150 8.57 -7.16 10.10
CA LEU A 150 7.35 -7.83 10.53
C LEU A 150 6.09 -6.96 10.39
N ALA A 151 6.24 -5.64 10.27
CA ALA A 151 5.14 -4.74 9.95
C ALA A 151 4.57 -4.91 8.52
N GLY A 152 5.09 -5.87 7.75
CA GLY A 152 4.81 -6.05 6.32
C GLY A 152 3.33 -5.99 5.90
N ARG A 153 3.10 -5.21 4.83
CA ARG A 153 1.92 -5.17 3.93
C ARG A 153 0.52 -5.01 4.54
N GLN A 154 0.37 -4.85 5.84
CA GLN A 154 -0.89 -4.36 6.39
C GLN A 154 -0.84 -2.85 6.36
N ARG A 155 -1.59 -2.28 5.39
CA ARG A 155 -2.04 -0.88 5.38
C ARG A 155 -2.37 -0.51 6.82
N GLU A 156 -1.84 0.61 7.30
CA GLU A 156 -1.91 1.07 8.69
C GLU A 156 -3.38 1.37 9.08
N VAL A 157 -4.19 0.32 9.17
CA VAL A 157 -5.39 0.27 10.00
C VAL A 157 -4.94 0.82 11.33
N ARG A 158 -5.44 2.02 11.72
CA ARG A 158 -5.16 2.71 12.98
C ARG A 158 -4.81 1.69 14.06
N SER A 159 -3.54 1.36 14.18
CA SER A 159 -3.09 0.59 15.32
C SER A 159 -3.19 1.64 16.41
N SER A 160 -4.18 1.48 17.30
CA SER A 160 -4.23 2.25 18.53
C SER A 160 -2.80 2.32 19.08
N VAL A 161 -2.40 3.43 19.68
CA VAL A 161 -1.03 3.56 20.22
C VAL A 161 -0.64 2.34 21.07
N SER A 162 -1.64 1.73 21.74
CA SER A 162 -1.54 0.43 22.41
C SER A 162 -1.18 -0.75 21.51
N ALA A 163 -1.78 -0.90 20.31
CA ALA A 163 -1.46 -1.99 19.39
C ALA A 163 -0.04 -1.86 18.78
N ASP A 164 0.42 -0.65 18.42
CA ASP A 164 1.81 -0.45 17.99
C ASP A 164 2.78 -0.77 19.14
N LEU A 165 2.45 -0.34 20.36
CA LEU A 165 3.23 -0.64 21.56
C LEU A 165 3.30 -2.15 21.82
N ILE A 166 2.16 -2.86 21.80
CA ILE A 166 2.09 -4.31 22.00
C ILE A 166 2.95 -5.04 20.96
N ARG A 167 2.85 -4.66 19.69
CA ARG A 167 3.68 -5.24 18.64
C ARG A 167 5.17 -5.01 18.91
N ARG A 168 5.57 -3.79 19.24
CA ARG A 168 6.96 -3.44 19.53
C ARG A 168 7.51 -4.17 20.76
N VAL A 169 6.71 -4.33 21.81
CA VAL A 169 7.07 -5.11 22.99
C VAL A 169 7.19 -6.59 22.64
N PHE A 170 6.27 -7.12 21.84
CA PHE A 170 6.32 -8.52 21.40
C PHE A 170 7.55 -8.81 20.54
N THR A 171 7.92 -7.93 19.60
CA THR A 171 9.11 -8.13 18.76
C THR A 171 10.40 -8.05 19.58
N LEU A 172 10.48 -7.17 20.57
CA LEU A 172 11.60 -7.13 21.52
C LEU A 172 11.68 -8.42 22.35
N ALA A 173 10.54 -8.86 22.90
CA ALA A 173 10.47 -10.08 23.70
C ALA A 173 10.89 -11.29 22.86
N LEU A 174 10.41 -11.40 21.62
CA LEU A 174 10.79 -12.46 20.69
C LEU A 174 12.31 -12.48 20.44
N LEU A 175 12.91 -11.32 20.15
CA LEU A 175 14.35 -11.18 19.94
C LEU A 175 15.14 -11.67 21.16
N VAL A 176 14.79 -11.18 22.35
CA VAL A 176 15.45 -11.53 23.61
C VAL A 176 15.28 -13.02 23.92
N ILE A 177 14.06 -13.57 23.81
CA ILE A 177 13.78 -14.98 24.08
C ILE A 177 14.61 -15.88 23.17
N ILE A 178 14.66 -15.60 21.86
CA ILE A 178 15.44 -16.42 20.92
C ILE A 178 16.93 -16.40 21.30
N THR A 179 17.46 -15.23 21.67
CA THR A 179 18.88 -15.12 22.07
C THR A 179 19.18 -15.82 23.39
N LEU A 180 18.26 -15.74 24.36
CA LEU A 180 18.36 -16.48 25.62
C LEU A 180 18.25 -17.99 25.40
N LEU A 181 17.44 -18.46 24.44
CA LEU A 181 17.37 -19.89 24.08
C LEU A 181 18.70 -20.41 23.54
N VAL A 182 19.43 -19.63 22.73
CA VAL A 182 20.78 -20.00 22.26
C VAL A 182 21.75 -20.14 23.43
N LEU A 183 21.72 -19.18 24.38
CA LEU A 183 22.55 -19.24 25.58
C LEU A 183 22.17 -20.39 26.52
N ALA A 184 20.87 -20.65 26.70
CA ALA A 184 20.37 -21.75 27.53
C ALA A 184 20.73 -23.12 26.92
N TYR A 185 20.64 -23.25 25.60
CA TYR A 185 21.07 -24.45 24.87
C TYR A 185 22.57 -24.69 25.02
N SER A 186 23.38 -23.62 24.99
CA SER A 186 24.82 -23.69 25.28
C SER A 186 25.11 -24.20 26.69
N MET A 187 24.46 -23.64 27.71
CA MET A 187 24.60 -24.08 29.10
C MET A 187 24.20 -25.55 29.29
N GLN A 188 23.16 -26.01 28.58
CA GLN A 188 22.72 -27.42 28.63
C GLN A 188 23.76 -28.38 28.04
N LEU A 189 24.44 -28.00 26.95
CA LEU A 189 25.43 -28.86 26.29
C LEU A 189 26.79 -28.88 27.00
N ASN A 190 27.27 -27.70 27.40
CA ASN A 190 28.67 -27.52 27.82
C ASN A 190 28.84 -27.28 29.33
N GLY A 191 27.75 -27.06 30.08
CA GLY A 191 27.80 -26.74 31.52
C GLY A 191 28.31 -25.32 31.85
N THR A 192 28.99 -24.65 30.91
CA THR A 192 29.45 -23.25 30.98
C THR A 192 29.20 -22.51 29.66
N LEU A 193 29.19 -21.17 29.71
CA LEU A 193 29.09 -20.34 28.51
C LEU A 193 30.46 -20.23 27.84
N THR A 194 30.65 -20.91 26.70
CA THR A 194 31.89 -20.77 25.91
C THR A 194 31.85 -19.52 25.02
N PRO A 195 33.02 -18.91 24.72
CA PRO A 195 33.13 -17.74 23.84
C PRO A 195 32.46 -17.90 22.47
N THR A 196 32.53 -19.10 21.89
CA THR A 196 31.86 -19.47 20.62
C THR A 196 30.34 -19.31 20.68
N TRP A 197 29.71 -19.74 21.77
CA TRP A 197 28.26 -19.63 21.94
C TRP A 197 27.80 -18.21 22.26
N ILE A 198 28.65 -17.41 22.91
CA ILE A 198 28.43 -15.96 23.07
C ILE A 198 28.44 -15.27 21.69
N ALA A 199 29.40 -15.62 20.82
CA ALA A 199 29.43 -15.12 19.45
C ALA A 199 28.18 -15.54 18.65
N PHE A 200 27.70 -16.78 18.79
CA PHE A 200 26.44 -17.23 18.18
C PHE A 200 25.21 -16.51 18.73
N ALA A 201 25.14 -16.27 20.04
CA ALA A 201 24.04 -15.54 20.65
C ALA A 201 24.01 -14.07 20.16
N MET A 202 25.18 -13.44 20.08
CA MET A 202 25.33 -12.08 19.54
C MET A 202 24.97 -12.02 18.05
N LEU A 203 25.37 -13.02 17.26
CA LEU A 203 24.98 -13.12 15.86
C LEU A 203 23.47 -13.32 15.71
N THR A 204 22.87 -14.16 16.56
CA THR A 204 21.42 -14.40 16.59
C THR A 204 20.67 -13.13 16.94
N PHE A 205 21.17 -12.36 17.91
CA PHE A 205 20.63 -11.04 18.26
C PHE A 205 20.71 -10.07 17.09
N MET A 206 21.85 -10.03 16.39
CA MET A 206 22.07 -9.14 15.24
C MET A 206 21.44 -9.64 13.93
N ALA A 207 20.95 -10.87 13.88
CA ALA A 207 20.50 -11.53 12.67
C ALA A 207 19.49 -10.70 11.85
N PRO A 208 18.45 -10.05 12.43
CA PRO A 208 17.51 -9.24 11.65
C PRO A 208 18.18 -8.16 10.81
N THR A 209 19.20 -7.50 11.36
CA THR A 209 19.96 -6.42 10.68
C THR A 209 20.86 -6.96 9.58
N ILE A 210 21.56 -8.06 9.87
CA ILE A 210 22.43 -8.76 8.91
C ILE A 210 21.61 -9.23 7.71
N PHE A 211 20.44 -9.83 7.97
CA PHE A 211 19.53 -10.29 6.92
C PHE A 211 19.01 -9.13 6.06
N ALA A 212 18.53 -8.05 6.69
CA ALA A 212 18.05 -6.88 5.97
C ALA A 212 19.14 -6.31 5.05
N TYR A 213 20.32 -6.09 5.61
CA TYR A 213 21.46 -5.51 4.90
C TYR A 213 21.88 -6.38 3.71
N GLY A 214 22.12 -7.69 3.94
CA GLY A 214 22.55 -8.63 2.91
C GLY A 214 21.53 -8.72 1.76
N ARG A 215 20.24 -8.77 2.09
CA ARG A 215 19.16 -8.85 1.09
C ARG A 215 19.01 -7.57 0.26
N ILE A 216 19.09 -6.40 0.90
CA ILE A 216 18.98 -5.10 0.21
C ILE A 216 20.17 -4.89 -0.73
N MET A 217 21.38 -5.22 -0.28
CA MET A 217 22.57 -5.12 -1.12
C MET A 217 22.56 -6.13 -2.26
N GLY A 218 22.27 -7.40 -1.99
CA GLY A 218 22.29 -8.46 -3.00
C GLY A 218 21.24 -8.25 -4.09
N ALA A 219 20.02 -7.87 -3.72
CA ALA A 219 18.96 -7.61 -4.69
C ALA A 219 19.20 -6.35 -5.54
N SER A 220 19.87 -5.32 -5.02
CA SER A 220 20.16 -4.09 -5.78
C SER A 220 21.52 -4.02 -6.45
N TRP A 221 22.38 -5.02 -6.27
CA TRP A 221 23.75 -5.02 -6.80
C TRP A 221 23.82 -4.73 -8.30
N ASN A 222 22.96 -5.37 -9.10
CA ASN A 222 22.90 -5.17 -10.56
C ASN A 222 22.59 -3.71 -10.93
N MET A 223 21.61 -3.12 -10.24
CA MET A 223 21.19 -1.74 -10.45
C MET A 223 22.30 -0.76 -10.06
N LEU A 224 22.92 -0.96 -8.90
CA LEU A 224 24.04 -0.14 -8.42
C LEU A 224 25.22 -0.19 -9.38
N LEU A 225 25.60 -1.39 -9.84
CA LEU A 225 26.70 -1.57 -10.78
C LEU A 225 26.43 -0.85 -12.11
N ILE A 226 25.25 -1.05 -12.71
CA ILE A 226 24.88 -0.40 -13.98
C ILE A 226 24.87 1.12 -13.84
N ASN A 227 24.26 1.65 -12.77
CA ASN A 227 24.15 3.09 -12.58
C ASN A 227 25.49 3.74 -12.28
N LYS A 228 26.29 3.18 -11.36
CA LYS A 228 27.62 3.74 -11.08
C LYS A 228 28.54 3.64 -12.29
N TRP A 229 28.43 2.58 -13.11
CA TRP A 229 29.13 2.51 -14.39
C TRP A 229 28.67 3.55 -15.42
N ARG A 230 27.40 3.98 -15.39
CA ARG A 230 26.93 5.13 -16.18
C ARG A 230 27.51 6.44 -15.63
N THR A 231 27.56 6.60 -14.30
CA THR A 231 28.16 7.76 -13.63
C THR A 231 29.66 7.90 -13.96
N THR A 232 30.44 6.80 -13.99
CA THR A 232 31.87 6.86 -14.36
C THR A 232 32.07 7.40 -15.77
N ARG A 233 31.16 7.07 -16.69
CA ARG A 233 31.12 7.57 -18.07
C ARG A 233 30.53 8.97 -18.20
N GLY A 234 30.08 9.59 -17.10
CA GLY A 234 29.50 10.93 -17.08
C GLY A 234 28.09 11.00 -17.69
N ARG A 235 27.36 9.88 -17.72
CA ARG A 235 25.95 9.81 -18.12
C ARG A 235 25.05 9.93 -16.89
N GLU A 236 23.96 10.67 -17.04
CA GLU A 236 22.91 10.81 -16.03
C GLU A 236 22.20 9.46 -15.81
N ASN A 237 21.72 9.24 -14.59
CA ASN A 237 21.02 8.02 -14.22
C ASN A 237 20.06 8.26 -13.03
N PRO A 238 19.20 7.28 -12.68
CA PRO A 238 18.20 7.44 -11.62
C PRO A 238 18.75 7.57 -10.19
N ILE A 239 20.06 7.47 -9.98
CA ILE A 239 20.69 7.68 -8.66
C ILE A 239 21.42 9.04 -8.66
N ASP A 240 22.07 9.35 -9.79
CA ASP A 240 22.82 10.58 -10.04
C ASP A 240 22.19 11.31 -11.26
N PRO A 241 21.15 12.16 -11.05
CA PRO A 241 20.45 12.83 -12.14
C PRO A 241 21.26 13.93 -12.79
N ASP A 242 22.10 14.59 -12.00
CA ASP A 242 22.88 15.73 -12.43
C ASP A 242 24.27 15.22 -12.82
N LYS A 243 24.86 15.79 -13.87
CA LYS A 243 26.16 15.35 -14.37
C LYS A 243 27.27 15.53 -13.33
N ASN A 244 27.77 14.42 -12.80
CA ASN A 244 28.84 14.42 -11.82
C ASN A 244 30.17 14.94 -12.40
N GLY A 245 30.84 15.79 -11.61
CA GLY A 245 32.19 16.30 -11.87
C GLY A 245 33.26 15.21 -11.72
N TRP A 246 34.51 15.52 -12.07
CA TRP A 246 35.62 14.55 -12.13
C TRP A 246 35.80 13.74 -10.82
N ILE A 247 35.71 14.40 -9.67
CA ILE A 247 35.85 13.76 -8.34
C ILE A 247 34.72 12.74 -8.10
N GLY A 248 33.47 13.08 -8.45
CA GLY A 248 32.34 12.18 -8.30
C GLY A 248 32.42 10.96 -9.22
N ARG A 249 33.04 11.11 -10.41
CA ARG A 249 33.29 9.99 -11.33
C ARG A 249 34.38 9.05 -10.81
N LEU A 250 35.45 9.60 -10.24
CA LEU A 250 36.51 8.80 -9.60
C LEU A 250 35.95 7.98 -8.44
N PHE A 251 35.14 8.60 -7.56
CA PHE A 251 34.49 7.90 -6.46
C PHE A 251 33.54 6.81 -6.95
N SER A 252 32.74 7.10 -7.98
CA SER A 252 31.86 6.11 -8.61
C SER A 252 32.63 4.94 -9.23
N PHE A 253 33.82 5.20 -9.79
CA PHE A 253 34.68 4.15 -10.36
C PHE A 253 35.25 3.24 -9.28
N LEU A 254 35.70 3.83 -8.17
CA LEU A 254 36.17 3.09 -7.01
C LEU A 254 35.03 2.24 -6.39
N LEU A 255 33.80 2.76 -6.32
CA LEU A 255 32.62 1.98 -5.93
C LEU A 255 32.33 0.82 -6.89
N VAL A 256 32.45 1.02 -8.20
CA VAL A 256 32.29 -0.07 -9.19
C VAL A 256 33.31 -1.18 -8.94
N LEU A 257 34.57 -0.83 -8.67
CA LEU A 257 35.61 -1.82 -8.38
C LEU A 257 35.25 -2.64 -7.13
N PHE A 258 34.81 -1.98 -6.05
CA PHE A 258 34.33 -2.67 -4.86
C PHE A 258 33.11 -3.56 -5.13
N LEU A 259 32.11 -3.08 -5.88
CA LEU A 259 30.95 -3.89 -6.24
C LEU A 259 31.35 -5.13 -7.05
N LEU A 260 32.35 -5.02 -7.93
CA LEU A 260 32.82 -6.14 -8.74
C LEU A 260 33.58 -7.19 -7.91
N THR A 261 34.35 -6.77 -6.90
CA THR A 261 35.10 -7.70 -6.03
C THR A 261 34.24 -8.33 -4.94
N MET A 262 33.10 -7.72 -4.56
CA MET A 262 32.22 -8.21 -3.50
C MET A 262 31.85 -9.70 -3.59
N PRO A 263 31.37 -10.26 -4.73
CA PRO A 263 31.03 -11.68 -4.82
C PRO A 263 32.21 -12.62 -4.55
N ILE A 264 33.42 -12.24 -4.99
CA ILE A 264 34.64 -13.02 -4.77
C ILE A 264 35.01 -13.00 -3.29
N THR A 265 34.96 -11.81 -2.66
CA THR A 265 35.22 -11.68 -1.21
C THR A 265 34.18 -12.42 -0.37
N ALA A 266 32.93 -12.49 -0.84
CA ALA A 266 31.84 -13.22 -0.19
C ALA A 266 32.08 -14.73 -0.20
N LEU A 267 32.46 -15.28 -1.35
CA LEU A 267 32.84 -16.69 -1.44
C LEU A 267 34.05 -17.00 -0.55
N ASN A 268 35.08 -16.16 -0.58
CA ASN A 268 36.27 -16.34 0.25
C ASN A 268 35.93 -16.39 1.75
N GLY A 269 35.08 -15.48 2.25
CA GLY A 269 34.75 -15.45 3.67
C GLY A 269 33.89 -16.63 4.13
N ILE A 270 32.89 -17.04 3.33
CA ILE A 270 32.09 -18.22 3.64
C ILE A 270 32.96 -19.47 3.67
N LEU A 271 33.80 -19.67 2.65
CA LEU A 271 34.69 -20.83 2.56
C LEU A 271 35.73 -20.84 3.68
N THR A 272 36.27 -19.68 4.06
CA THR A 272 37.24 -19.56 5.16
C THR A 272 36.62 -20.00 6.49
N VAL A 273 35.41 -19.53 6.81
CA VAL A 273 34.73 -19.93 8.05
C VAL A 273 34.38 -21.42 8.04
N LEU A 274 33.86 -21.96 6.94
CA LEU A 274 33.57 -23.39 6.82
C LEU A 274 34.84 -24.24 6.95
N TYR A 275 35.94 -23.83 6.33
CA TYR A 275 37.22 -24.53 6.41
C TYR A 275 37.75 -24.56 7.84
N VAL A 276 37.75 -23.43 8.55
CA VAL A 276 38.22 -23.37 9.94
C VAL A 276 37.31 -24.17 10.88
N MET A 277 35.99 -24.02 10.77
CA MET A 277 35.05 -24.69 11.69
C MET A 277 34.92 -26.20 11.47
N LEU A 278 35.02 -26.68 10.22
CA LEU A 278 34.84 -28.11 9.92
C LEU A 278 36.16 -28.88 9.98
N ASN A 279 37.27 -28.28 9.52
CA ASN A 279 38.53 -28.99 9.37
C ASN A 279 39.55 -28.67 10.48
N ASN A 280 39.32 -27.65 11.33
CA ASN A 280 40.22 -27.20 12.41
C ASN A 280 41.71 -27.29 12.03
N PRO A 281 42.15 -26.56 11.00
CA PRO A 281 43.51 -26.68 10.49
C PRO A 281 44.51 -26.09 11.51
N PRO A 282 45.75 -26.64 11.60
CA PRO A 282 46.75 -26.17 12.55
C PRO A 282 47.23 -24.73 12.29
N ASN A 283 47.02 -24.21 11.07
CA ASN A 283 47.33 -22.83 10.66
C ASN A 283 46.09 -21.92 10.62
N ALA A 284 45.03 -22.24 11.37
CA ALA A 284 43.78 -21.48 11.37
C ALA A 284 43.98 -19.98 11.66
N GLU A 285 44.86 -19.63 12.59
CA GLU A 285 45.13 -18.23 12.96
C GLU A 285 45.76 -17.45 11.81
N GLU A 286 46.79 -18.00 11.16
CA GLU A 286 47.43 -17.39 9.99
C GLU A 286 46.45 -17.19 8.84
N VAL A 287 45.61 -18.20 8.56
CA VAL A 287 44.61 -18.13 7.48
C VAL A 287 43.60 -17.02 7.77
N LEU A 288 43.14 -16.87 9.01
CA LEU A 288 42.18 -15.83 9.39
C LEU A 288 42.81 -14.43 9.42
N ASN A 289 44.10 -14.32 9.74
CA ASN A 289 44.82 -13.05 9.80
C ASN A 289 45.16 -12.52 8.39
N TYR A 290 45.64 -13.38 7.49
CA TYR A 290 46.05 -13.01 6.12
C TYR A 290 44.90 -13.00 5.10
N GLY A 291 43.70 -12.56 5.48
CA GLY A 291 42.60 -12.33 4.54
C GLY A 291 41.90 -13.59 4.02
N GLY A 292 41.93 -14.68 4.79
CA GLY A 292 41.24 -15.93 4.49
C GLY A 292 42.03 -16.83 3.55
N ILE A 293 41.37 -17.86 3.02
CA ILE A 293 42.03 -18.89 2.18
C ILE A 293 42.74 -18.27 0.97
N ILE A 294 42.08 -17.34 0.26
CA ILE A 294 42.68 -16.68 -0.90
C ILE A 294 43.88 -15.83 -0.49
N GLY A 295 43.77 -15.01 0.55
CA GLY A 295 44.86 -14.13 0.97
C GLY A 295 46.06 -14.89 1.52
N TYR A 296 45.83 -15.93 2.34
CA TYR A 296 46.88 -16.83 2.79
C TYR A 296 47.57 -17.56 1.62
N SER A 297 46.80 -18.00 0.62
CA SER A 297 47.38 -18.63 -0.57
C SER A 297 48.26 -17.70 -1.40
N ILE A 298 47.95 -16.39 -1.41
CA ILE A 298 48.76 -15.36 -2.06
C ILE A 298 50.03 -15.08 -1.24
N PHE A 299 49.91 -15.01 0.08
CA PHE A 299 51.02 -14.82 1.01
C PHE A 299 52.09 -15.91 0.87
N VAL A 300 51.67 -17.18 0.82
CA VAL A 300 52.60 -18.32 0.70
C VAL A 300 53.21 -18.48 -0.70
N ARG A 301 52.52 -18.02 -1.76
CA ARG A 301 52.94 -18.27 -3.16
C ARG A 301 53.79 -17.16 -3.77
N ILE A 302 53.82 -15.97 -3.20
CA ILE A 302 54.50 -14.81 -3.80
C ILE A 302 55.48 -14.23 -2.77
N ASP A 303 56.76 -14.63 -2.91
CA ASP A 303 57.85 -14.21 -2.00
C ASP A 303 57.97 -12.69 -1.86
N LEU A 304 57.77 -11.95 -2.96
CA LEU A 304 57.81 -10.49 -2.98
C LEU A 304 56.64 -9.83 -2.21
N ILE A 305 55.51 -10.51 -2.09
CA ILE A 305 54.35 -10.03 -1.32
C ILE A 305 54.51 -10.39 0.16
N SER A 306 55.13 -11.52 0.48
CA SER A 306 55.47 -11.91 1.85
C SER A 306 56.40 -10.89 2.53
N GLU A 307 57.43 -10.42 1.81
CA GLU A 307 58.37 -9.40 2.32
C GLU A 307 57.68 -8.02 2.53
N ILE A 308 56.81 -7.61 1.61
CA ILE A 308 56.01 -6.39 1.75
C ILE A 308 55.00 -6.52 2.92
N LEU A 309 54.34 -7.67 3.07
CA LEU A 309 53.37 -7.92 4.14
C LEU A 309 54.02 -7.96 5.53
N PHE A 310 55.23 -8.50 5.65
CA PHE A 310 55.99 -8.48 6.89
C PHE A 310 56.33 -7.05 7.33
N HIS A 311 56.74 -6.18 6.39
CA HIS A 311 56.90 -4.76 6.67
C HIS A 311 55.57 -4.07 7.02
N TRP A 312 54.46 -4.51 6.43
CA TRP A 312 53.13 -4.00 6.75
C TRP A 312 52.63 -4.41 8.13
N GLU A 313 53.00 -5.59 8.64
CA GLU A 313 52.64 -6.04 10.00
C GLU A 313 53.21 -5.10 11.07
N PHE A 314 54.46 -4.65 10.90
CA PHE A 314 55.05 -3.62 11.76
C PHE A 314 54.30 -2.29 11.65
N VAL A 315 53.87 -1.90 10.45
CA VAL A 315 53.07 -0.67 10.22
C VAL A 315 51.67 -0.77 10.86
N LYS A 316 51.06 -1.96 10.92
CA LYS A 316 49.78 -2.19 11.60
C LYS A 316 49.85 -1.88 13.10
N SER A 317 51.01 -2.07 13.75
CA SER A 317 51.18 -1.77 15.16
C SER A 317 51.20 -0.27 15.50
N LEU A 318 51.21 0.62 14.49
CA LEU A 318 51.22 2.06 14.69
C LEU A 318 49.81 2.62 14.99
N PRO A 319 49.65 3.39 16.08
CA PRO A 319 48.38 4.05 16.40
C PRO A 319 47.86 4.97 15.30
N THR A 320 48.77 5.64 14.58
CA THR A 320 48.42 6.52 13.44
C THR A 320 47.80 5.74 12.29
N PHE A 321 48.22 4.49 12.06
CA PHE A 321 47.65 3.63 11.02
C PHE A 321 46.26 3.13 11.42
N LEU A 322 46.07 2.73 12.68
CA LEU A 322 44.74 2.40 13.22
C LEU A 322 43.78 3.58 13.10
N SER A 323 44.21 4.78 13.47
CA SER A 323 43.41 6.00 13.36
C SER A 323 43.07 6.33 11.89
N LEU A 324 44.04 6.22 10.98
CA LEU A 324 43.81 6.41 9.54
C LEU A 324 42.83 5.35 8.98
N TYR A 325 43.01 4.09 9.36
CA TYR A 325 42.15 2.97 8.98
C TYR A 325 40.72 3.18 9.46
N LEU A 326 40.53 3.53 10.73
CA LEU A 326 39.24 3.88 11.32
C LEU A 326 38.61 5.08 10.61
N THR A 327 39.37 6.15 10.38
CA THR A 327 38.89 7.35 9.70
C THR A 327 38.44 7.04 8.27
N LEU A 328 39.21 6.23 7.54
CA LEU A 328 38.88 5.82 6.17
C LEU A 328 37.65 4.90 6.14
N ASN A 329 37.56 3.94 7.06
CA ASN A 329 36.39 3.07 7.17
C ASN A 329 35.14 3.84 7.60
N ILE A 330 35.23 4.81 8.50
CA ILE A 330 34.11 5.69 8.82
C ILE A 330 33.72 6.54 7.62
N ALA A 331 34.67 7.11 6.89
CA ALA A 331 34.38 7.92 5.70
C ALA A 331 33.74 7.10 4.58
N ILE A 332 34.27 5.91 4.28
CA ILE A 332 33.82 5.05 3.18
C ILE A 332 32.63 4.18 3.58
N VAL A 333 32.79 3.35 4.63
CA VAL A 333 31.81 2.35 5.07
C VAL A 333 30.76 2.96 6.01
N GLY A 334 31.13 3.90 6.89
CA GLY A 334 30.23 4.50 7.87
C GLY A 334 29.36 5.66 7.34
N LEU A 335 29.92 6.53 6.50
CA LEU A 335 29.25 7.72 5.97
C LEU A 335 28.76 7.48 4.54
N ALA A 336 29.65 7.31 3.56
CA ALA A 336 29.22 7.26 2.16
C ALA A 336 28.30 6.08 1.83
N PHE A 337 28.59 4.90 2.37
CA PHE A 337 27.87 3.68 2.04
C PHE A 337 26.42 3.65 2.58
N ILE A 338 26.17 4.09 3.82
CA ILE A 338 24.80 4.15 4.38
C ILE A 338 23.92 5.10 3.55
N PHE A 339 24.45 6.24 3.08
CA PHE A 339 23.69 7.17 2.26
C PHE A 339 23.42 6.63 0.84
N GLU A 340 24.36 5.92 0.22
CA GLU A 340 24.12 5.23 -1.06
C GLU A 340 23.06 4.14 -0.93
N LEU A 341 23.12 3.36 0.16
CA LEU A 341 22.09 2.37 0.48
C LEU A 341 20.72 3.02 0.68
N THR A 342 20.67 4.13 1.42
CA THR A 342 19.45 4.89 1.68
C THR A 342 18.85 5.43 0.38
N ARG A 343 19.67 6.00 -0.51
CA ARG A 343 19.23 6.46 -1.84
C ARG A 343 18.64 5.32 -2.66
N ASN A 344 19.29 4.18 -2.67
CA ASN A 344 18.83 3.01 -3.41
C ASN A 344 17.55 2.38 -2.83
N LEU A 345 17.37 2.44 -1.50
CA LEU A 345 16.13 2.02 -0.84
C LEU A 345 14.96 2.91 -1.25
N ILE A 346 15.15 4.24 -1.18
CA ILE A 346 14.14 5.25 -1.55
C ILE A 346 13.83 5.23 -3.05
N LEU A 347 14.83 4.95 -3.88
CA LEU A 347 14.64 4.78 -5.33
C LEU A 347 13.66 3.65 -5.65
N GLY A 348 13.54 2.66 -4.76
CA GLY A 348 12.79 1.43 -5.02
C GLY A 348 13.60 0.40 -5.80
N GLY A 349 14.93 0.48 -5.80
CA GLY A 349 15.82 -0.41 -6.55
C GLY A 349 15.63 -1.90 -6.23
N GLN A 350 15.02 -2.23 -5.09
CA GLN A 350 14.68 -3.60 -4.70
C GLN A 350 13.49 -4.19 -5.47
N SER A 351 12.59 -3.35 -5.97
CA SER A 351 11.36 -3.79 -6.62
C SER A 351 11.59 -4.29 -8.05
N PHE A 352 12.58 -3.73 -8.75
CA PHE A 352 12.91 -4.10 -10.13
C PHE A 352 14.37 -4.56 -10.32
N GLY A 353 15.28 -4.30 -9.37
CA GLY A 353 16.70 -4.69 -9.41
C GLY A 353 17.00 -6.16 -9.18
N GLY A 354 16.14 -6.90 -8.46
CA GLY A 354 16.39 -8.28 -8.07
C GLY A 354 15.15 -8.98 -7.51
N MET A 355 15.35 -10.21 -7.00
CA MET A 355 14.33 -10.99 -6.29
C MET A 355 14.72 -11.11 -4.81
N PHE A 356 13.75 -11.30 -3.92
CA PHE A 356 13.95 -11.43 -2.45
C PHE A 356 14.52 -10.19 -1.72
N GLY A 357 14.57 -9.02 -2.36
CA GLY A 357 14.88 -7.76 -1.69
C GLY A 357 13.90 -7.41 -0.57
N VAL A 358 14.29 -6.51 0.33
CA VAL A 358 13.39 -5.97 1.38
C VAL A 358 12.67 -4.75 0.81
N ILE A 359 11.34 -4.83 0.70
CA ILE A 359 10.49 -3.72 0.26
C ILE A 359 9.64 -3.33 1.47
N LEU A 360 9.94 -2.17 2.06
CA LEU A 360 9.21 -1.63 3.21
C LEU A 360 7.91 -0.96 2.76
N ASP A 361 8.02 -0.06 1.79
CA ASP A 361 6.91 0.68 1.18
C ASP A 361 7.01 0.57 -0.34
N THR A 362 5.88 0.67 -1.03
CA THR A 362 5.90 0.67 -2.50
C THR A 362 6.46 1.99 -3.04
N PRO A 363 7.16 2.01 -4.19
CA PRO A 363 7.72 3.25 -4.73
C PRO A 363 6.69 4.37 -4.95
N ARG A 364 5.45 4.02 -5.30
CA ARG A 364 4.34 4.98 -5.43
C ARG A 364 3.99 5.63 -4.09
N GLU A 365 3.97 4.86 -3.00
CA GLU A 365 3.72 5.37 -1.65
C GLU A 365 4.88 6.23 -1.14
N ILE A 366 6.14 5.88 -1.43
CA ILE A 366 7.30 6.72 -1.09
C ILE A 366 7.17 8.10 -1.74
N ARG A 367 6.70 8.17 -3.00
CA ARG A 367 6.49 9.45 -3.68
C ARG A 367 5.37 10.27 -3.04
N ALA A 368 4.23 9.64 -2.76
CA ALA A 368 3.02 10.34 -2.31
C ALA A 368 3.03 10.68 -0.80
N GLU A 369 3.64 9.84 0.04
CA GLU A 369 3.47 9.90 1.49
C GLU A 369 4.75 10.23 2.25
N LYS A 370 4.73 11.34 3.01
CA LYS A 370 5.85 11.72 3.91
C LYS A 370 6.09 10.67 5.00
N ALA A 371 5.03 9.99 5.46
CA ALA A 371 5.15 8.92 6.45
C ALA A 371 5.96 7.73 5.90
N ALA A 372 5.73 7.33 4.64
CA ALA A 372 6.50 6.28 3.98
C ALA A 372 7.97 6.68 3.83
N GLN A 373 8.25 7.91 3.38
CA GLN A 373 9.62 8.44 3.30
C GLN A 373 10.31 8.41 4.67
N ALA A 374 9.60 8.82 5.73
CA ALA A 374 10.11 8.83 7.10
C ALA A 374 10.39 7.41 7.62
N ARG A 375 9.52 6.43 7.35
CA ARG A 375 9.74 5.03 7.75
C ARG A 375 11.00 4.46 7.10
N GLN A 376 11.21 4.70 5.81
CA GLN A 376 12.41 4.22 5.11
C GLN A 376 13.70 4.83 5.64
N LEU A 377 13.71 6.14 5.88
CA LEU A 377 14.87 6.80 6.47
C LEU A 377 15.14 6.34 7.90
N THR A 378 14.08 6.20 8.71
CA THR A 378 14.21 5.68 10.09
C THR A 378 14.81 4.29 10.07
N PHE A 379 14.31 3.40 9.20
CA PHE A 379 14.87 2.07 9.00
C PHE A 379 16.33 2.11 8.57
N ALA A 380 16.69 2.95 7.61
CA ALA A 380 18.06 3.02 7.12
C ALA A 380 19.05 3.52 8.20
N PHE A 381 18.70 4.57 8.94
CA PHE A 381 19.59 5.11 9.97
C PHE A 381 19.60 4.27 11.25
N ALA A 382 18.43 3.89 11.79
CA ALA A 382 18.34 3.10 13.02
C ALA A 382 18.78 1.64 12.79
N GLY A 383 18.34 1.06 11.66
CA GLY A 383 18.53 -0.35 11.37
C GLY A 383 19.94 -0.70 10.92
N PHE A 384 20.64 0.17 10.19
CA PHE A 384 22.01 -0.14 9.75
C PHE A 384 23.11 0.35 10.69
N SER A 385 22.85 1.40 11.47
CA SER A 385 23.91 2.03 12.28
C SER A 385 24.51 1.10 13.33
N GLY A 386 23.70 0.29 14.02
CA GLY A 386 24.22 -0.58 15.08
C GLY A 386 25.15 -1.64 14.50
N TYR A 387 24.74 -2.29 13.41
CA TYR A 387 25.54 -3.32 12.75
C TYR A 387 26.86 -2.79 12.18
N THR A 388 26.85 -1.63 11.51
CA THR A 388 28.08 -1.07 10.91
C THR A 388 29.10 -0.67 11.98
N VAL A 389 28.65 -0.04 13.06
CA VAL A 389 29.51 0.35 14.18
C VAL A 389 30.04 -0.89 14.90
N LEU A 390 29.21 -1.91 15.10
CA LEU A 390 29.64 -3.16 15.72
C LEU A 390 30.73 -3.86 14.89
N LEU A 391 30.52 -4.00 13.58
CA LEU A 391 31.51 -4.60 12.69
C LEU A 391 32.82 -3.82 12.73
N LEU A 392 32.77 -2.49 12.73
CA LEU A 392 33.97 -1.66 12.81
C LEU A 392 34.76 -1.95 14.08
N ILE A 393 34.09 -2.04 15.23
CA ILE A 393 34.72 -2.32 16.52
C ILE A 393 35.30 -3.74 16.55
N LEU A 394 34.54 -4.73 16.07
CA LEU A 394 35.02 -6.10 15.94
C LEU A 394 36.30 -6.15 15.09
N VAL A 395 36.30 -5.45 13.95
CA VAL A 395 37.47 -5.35 13.08
C VAL A 395 38.65 -4.64 13.76
N CYS A 396 38.41 -3.63 14.60
CA CYS A 396 39.46 -3.01 15.39
C CYS A 396 40.07 -3.95 16.43
N TYR A 397 39.23 -4.72 17.16
CA TYR A 397 39.72 -5.75 18.08
C TYR A 397 40.42 -6.90 17.35
N LYS A 398 40.06 -7.16 16.09
CA LYS A 398 40.70 -8.15 15.21
C LYS A 398 42.08 -7.71 14.72
N GLU A 399 42.16 -6.56 14.06
CA GLU A 399 43.38 -6.11 13.35
C GLU A 399 44.34 -5.34 14.26
N PHE A 400 43.87 -4.81 15.41
CA PHE A 400 44.64 -3.90 16.26
C PHE A 400 44.48 -4.19 17.76
N GLY A 401 44.36 -5.47 18.14
CA GLY A 401 44.15 -5.87 19.55
C GLY A 401 45.17 -5.31 20.54
N SER A 402 46.44 -5.12 20.13
CA SER A 402 47.49 -4.55 20.98
C SER A 402 47.24 -3.09 21.40
N LEU A 403 46.44 -2.35 20.63
CA LEU A 403 46.14 -0.94 20.84
C LEU A 403 44.75 -0.70 21.46
N MET A 404 43.92 -1.74 21.56
CA MET A 404 42.54 -1.63 22.04
C MET A 404 42.48 -1.85 23.56
N PRO A 405 41.61 -1.10 24.28
CA PRO A 405 41.44 -1.29 25.72
C PRO A 405 40.76 -2.63 26.03
N PHE A 406 41.02 -3.17 27.22
CA PHE A 406 40.42 -4.39 27.76
C PHE A 406 40.72 -5.69 27.00
N THR A 407 41.77 -5.73 26.16
CA THR A 407 42.18 -6.97 25.48
C THR A 407 42.73 -8.02 26.43
N GLY A 408 43.55 -7.64 27.41
CA GLY A 408 44.02 -8.58 28.44
C GLY A 408 42.90 -9.18 29.29
N THR A 409 41.81 -8.45 29.53
CA THR A 409 40.61 -8.98 30.22
C THR A 409 39.76 -9.90 29.33
N LEU A 410 39.80 -9.72 28.00
CA LEU A 410 39.15 -10.64 27.07
C LEU A 410 39.91 -11.97 26.99
N GLU A 411 41.24 -11.91 26.88
CA GLU A 411 42.12 -13.08 26.87
C GLU A 411 42.02 -13.86 28.20
N ALA A 412 41.86 -13.18 29.34
CA ALA A 412 41.60 -13.82 30.62
C ALA A 412 40.25 -14.56 30.73
N ASN A 413 39.31 -14.34 29.80
CA ASN A 413 37.99 -14.97 29.73
C ASN A 413 37.85 -15.88 28.48
N ASP A 414 38.96 -16.53 28.07
CA ASP A 414 39.03 -17.45 26.92
C ASP A 414 38.76 -16.81 25.54
N PHE A 415 38.75 -15.47 25.42
CA PHE A 415 38.69 -14.76 24.13
C PHE A 415 40.09 -14.47 23.58
N ASP A 416 40.82 -15.54 23.28
CA ASP A 416 42.16 -15.49 22.65
C ASP A 416 42.11 -14.90 21.23
N GLU A 417 43.28 -14.59 20.67
CA GLU A 417 43.41 -13.98 19.35
C GLU A 417 42.69 -14.78 18.24
N GLY A 418 42.86 -16.10 18.21
CA GLY A 418 42.13 -16.99 17.31
C GLY A 418 40.60 -16.90 17.43
N MET A 419 40.08 -16.72 18.64
CA MET A 419 38.64 -16.59 18.89
C MET A 419 38.08 -15.22 18.50
N ARG A 420 38.86 -14.15 18.71
CA ARG A 420 38.52 -12.80 18.19
C ARG A 420 38.45 -12.83 16.66
N LEU A 421 39.47 -13.42 16.03
CA LEU A 421 39.54 -13.60 14.58
C LEU A 421 38.32 -14.36 14.05
N LEU A 422 38.05 -15.54 14.62
CA LEU A 422 36.94 -16.39 14.21
C LEU A 422 35.58 -15.66 14.35
N THR A 423 35.35 -14.95 15.46
CA THR A 423 34.10 -14.22 15.71
C THR A 423 33.82 -13.18 14.62
N VAL A 424 34.83 -12.38 14.24
CA VAL A 424 34.68 -11.36 13.19
C VAL A 424 34.37 -12.01 11.84
N TRP A 425 35.11 -13.05 11.48
CA TRP A 425 34.87 -13.80 10.24
C TRP A 425 33.49 -14.43 10.20
N LEU A 426 32.96 -14.89 11.32
CA LEU A 426 31.62 -15.48 11.44
C LEU A 426 30.53 -14.44 11.13
N PHE A 427 30.64 -13.22 11.69
CA PHE A 427 29.74 -12.10 11.37
C PHE A 427 29.79 -11.73 9.88
N ILE A 428 30.99 -11.63 9.32
CA ILE A 428 31.19 -11.31 7.90
C ILE A 428 30.60 -12.41 7.02
N ALA A 429 30.89 -13.67 7.31
CA ALA A 429 30.46 -14.82 6.51
C ALA A 429 28.94 -14.96 6.47
N VAL A 430 28.23 -14.77 7.59
CA VAL A 430 26.76 -14.82 7.60
C VAL A 430 26.15 -13.71 6.74
N GLY A 431 26.65 -12.47 6.87
CA GLY A 431 26.20 -11.37 6.01
C GLY A 431 26.48 -11.62 4.52
N GLN A 432 27.66 -12.14 4.21
CA GLN A 432 28.07 -12.52 2.86
C GLN A 432 27.24 -13.68 2.29
N LEU A 433 26.85 -14.66 3.11
CA LEU A 433 25.98 -15.77 2.71
C LEU A 433 24.61 -15.27 2.28
N VAL A 434 23.99 -14.39 3.06
CA VAL A 434 22.69 -13.79 2.72
C VAL A 434 22.80 -12.94 1.45
N PHE A 435 23.86 -12.14 1.34
CA PHE A 435 24.16 -11.36 0.15
C PHE A 435 24.29 -12.28 -1.08
N LEU A 436 25.09 -13.34 -1.00
CA LEU A 436 25.38 -14.21 -2.13
C LEU A 436 24.13 -14.98 -2.59
N MET A 437 23.31 -15.45 -1.66
CA MET A 437 22.03 -16.09 -1.96
C MET A 437 21.08 -15.14 -2.73
N THR A 438 20.95 -13.90 -2.26
CA THR A 438 20.07 -12.91 -2.93
C THR A 438 20.66 -12.38 -4.25
N TRP A 439 21.97 -12.20 -4.31
CA TRP A 439 22.68 -11.79 -5.51
C TRP A 439 22.57 -12.83 -6.63
N LEU A 440 22.78 -14.12 -6.35
CA LEU A 440 22.64 -15.21 -7.34
C LEU A 440 21.27 -15.20 -8.03
N LEU A 441 20.20 -14.99 -7.25
CA LEU A 441 18.84 -14.89 -7.77
C LEU A 441 18.62 -13.61 -8.58
N SER A 442 19.30 -12.52 -8.20
CA SER A 442 19.22 -11.23 -8.88
C SER A 442 19.87 -11.24 -10.27
N ILE A 443 20.93 -12.03 -10.50
CA ILE A 443 21.65 -12.10 -11.80
C ILE A 443 20.70 -12.36 -12.98
N SER A 444 19.66 -13.18 -12.79
CA SER A 444 18.66 -13.47 -13.81
C SER A 444 17.95 -12.22 -14.39
N ARG A 445 17.87 -11.13 -13.61
CA ARG A 445 17.21 -9.87 -13.97
C ARG A 445 18.14 -8.86 -14.64
N PHE A 446 19.44 -9.14 -14.75
CA PHE A 446 20.43 -8.22 -15.32
C PHE A 446 20.14 -7.85 -16.79
N GLY A 447 19.63 -8.79 -17.58
CA GLY A 447 19.23 -8.54 -18.97
C GLY A 447 18.08 -7.54 -19.09
N HIS A 448 17.00 -7.78 -18.33
CA HIS A 448 15.82 -6.91 -18.27
C HIS A 448 16.16 -5.52 -17.73
N LEU A 449 17.05 -5.39 -16.74
CA LEU A 449 17.50 -4.09 -16.23
C LEU A 449 18.20 -3.21 -17.29
N ARG A 450 18.78 -3.82 -18.33
CA ARG A 450 19.38 -3.07 -19.43
C ARG A 450 18.34 -2.51 -20.42
N SER A 451 17.16 -3.13 -20.54
CA SER A 451 16.07 -2.65 -21.41
C SER A 451 15.22 -1.56 -20.76
N LEU A 452 15.22 -1.46 -19.42
CA LEU A 452 14.47 -0.43 -18.70
C LEU A 452 14.85 0.99 -19.12
N ARG A 453 13.82 1.80 -19.38
CA ARG A 453 13.93 3.22 -19.69
C ARG A 453 13.52 4.03 -18.46
N PHE A 454 14.35 5.00 -18.09
CA PHE A 454 14.09 5.90 -16.97
C PHE A 454 13.94 7.32 -17.48
N ASP A 455 12.81 7.93 -17.17
CA ASP A 455 12.53 9.33 -17.44
C ASP A 455 12.92 10.17 -16.22
N LEU A 456 13.99 10.96 -16.34
CA LEU A 456 14.69 11.57 -15.19
C LEU A 456 14.09 12.89 -14.70
N ASN A 457 13.41 13.66 -15.56
CA ASN A 457 12.84 14.97 -15.22
C ASN A 457 11.41 15.15 -15.79
N PRO A 458 10.43 14.29 -15.44
CA PRO A 458 9.05 14.45 -15.90
C PRO A 458 8.39 15.71 -15.32
N ASP A 459 8.66 16.03 -14.05
CA ASP A 459 8.05 17.19 -13.36
C ASP A 459 8.41 18.52 -14.05
N GLU A 460 9.68 18.71 -14.43
CA GLU A 460 10.15 19.94 -15.08
C GLU A 460 9.53 20.13 -16.46
N ARG A 461 9.31 19.03 -17.20
CA ARG A 461 8.63 19.08 -18.50
C ARG A 461 7.14 19.38 -18.34
N ARG A 462 6.48 18.79 -17.33
CA ARG A 462 5.07 19.09 -16.99
C ARG A 462 4.89 20.55 -16.57
N GLU A 463 5.70 21.06 -15.64
CA GLU A 463 5.66 22.46 -15.21
C GLU A 463 5.90 23.41 -16.41
N GLY A 464 6.87 23.10 -17.26
CA GLY A 464 7.13 23.87 -18.49
C GLY A 464 5.98 23.83 -19.50
N ALA A 465 5.40 22.64 -19.74
CA ALA A 465 4.30 22.45 -20.68
C ALA A 465 3.00 23.10 -20.20
N VAL A 466 2.68 23.02 -18.90
CA VAL A 466 1.50 23.68 -18.31
C VAL A 466 1.59 25.20 -18.43
N LEU A 467 2.80 25.77 -18.35
CA LEU A 467 3.04 27.22 -18.53
C LEU A 467 3.02 27.66 -20.01
N LEU A 468 3.23 26.75 -20.97
CA LEU A 468 3.37 27.07 -22.39
C LEU A 468 2.16 26.68 -23.24
N GLU A 469 1.46 25.58 -22.95
CA GLU A 469 0.41 25.02 -23.81
C GLU A 469 -0.68 24.25 -23.02
N GLY A 470 -1.90 24.79 -22.97
CA GLY A 470 -3.17 24.06 -23.13
C GLY A 470 -3.55 22.86 -22.25
N GLY A 471 -2.75 22.45 -21.24
CA GLY A 471 -2.96 21.22 -20.47
C GLY A 471 -4.32 21.10 -19.78
N ASP A 472 -4.91 22.23 -19.42
CA ASP A 472 -6.24 22.33 -18.81
C ASP A 472 -7.34 21.74 -19.72
N LYS A 473 -7.19 21.75 -21.06
CA LYS A 473 -8.26 21.32 -21.97
C LYS A 473 -8.47 19.80 -22.02
N LEU A 474 -7.40 19.01 -22.03
CA LEU A 474 -7.51 17.55 -22.00
C LEU A 474 -8.04 17.07 -20.66
N GLN A 475 -7.59 17.70 -19.56
CA GLN A 475 -8.14 17.47 -18.23
C GLN A 475 -9.64 17.77 -18.18
N ASN A 476 -10.07 18.94 -18.67
CA ASN A 476 -11.48 19.30 -18.77
C ASN A 476 -12.28 18.27 -19.60
N LEU A 477 -11.73 17.69 -20.66
CA LEU A 477 -12.40 16.63 -21.40
C LEU A 477 -12.59 15.36 -20.56
N VAL A 478 -11.57 14.95 -19.81
CA VAL A 478 -11.64 13.79 -18.90
C VAL A 478 -12.67 14.03 -17.80
N GLU A 479 -12.62 15.19 -17.14
CA GLU A 479 -13.56 15.55 -16.07
C GLU A 479 -15.01 15.61 -16.57
N ASN A 480 -15.25 16.26 -17.72
CA ASN A 480 -16.59 16.29 -18.32
C ASN A 480 -17.07 14.90 -18.75
N ALA A 481 -16.17 14.04 -19.26
CA ALA A 481 -16.53 12.66 -19.60
C ALA A 481 -16.88 11.84 -18.36
N ALA A 482 -16.12 12.02 -17.26
CA ALA A 482 -16.39 11.35 -15.99
C ALA A 482 -17.73 11.80 -15.39
N TYR A 483 -18.00 13.12 -15.33
CA TYR A 483 -19.26 13.68 -14.83
C TYR A 483 -20.48 13.17 -15.60
N ASN A 484 -20.37 13.06 -16.93
CA ASN A 484 -21.46 12.56 -17.78
C ASN A 484 -21.55 11.02 -17.82
N GLU A 485 -20.71 10.29 -17.09
CA GLU A 485 -20.58 8.83 -17.14
C GLU A 485 -20.29 8.27 -18.56
N ASP A 486 -19.52 9.00 -19.37
CA ASP A 486 -19.15 8.63 -20.75
C ASP A 486 -17.91 7.72 -20.79
N LEU A 487 -18.14 6.42 -20.58
CA LEU A 487 -17.09 5.41 -20.61
C LEU A 487 -16.42 5.28 -21.99
N ASP A 488 -17.18 5.44 -23.09
CA ASP A 488 -16.62 5.33 -24.44
C ASP A 488 -15.59 6.44 -24.70
N MET A 489 -15.85 7.68 -24.25
CA MET A 489 -14.88 8.78 -24.34
C MET A 489 -13.64 8.52 -23.46
N LEU A 490 -13.81 8.08 -22.21
CA LEU A 490 -12.68 7.77 -21.33
C LEU A 490 -11.78 6.66 -21.90
N ILE A 491 -12.38 5.60 -22.46
CA ILE A 491 -11.64 4.50 -23.11
C ILE A 491 -10.95 4.99 -24.40
N ARG A 492 -11.57 5.89 -25.16
CA ARG A 492 -10.92 6.52 -26.33
C ARG A 492 -9.70 7.32 -25.92
N ILE A 493 -9.79 8.16 -24.89
CA ILE A 493 -8.63 8.94 -24.39
C ILE A 493 -7.49 8.00 -23.96
N GLN A 494 -7.78 6.89 -23.29
CA GLN A 494 -6.76 5.92 -22.90
C GLN A 494 -6.07 5.22 -24.08
N THR A 495 -6.78 4.97 -25.18
CA THR A 495 -6.29 4.19 -26.33
C THR A 495 -5.83 5.04 -27.51
N HIS A 496 -6.05 6.35 -27.45
CA HIS A 496 -5.74 7.26 -28.54
C HIS A 496 -4.31 7.78 -28.43
N ASP A 497 -3.58 7.72 -29.54
CA ASP A 497 -2.23 8.25 -29.63
C ASP A 497 -2.28 9.76 -29.86
N PHE A 498 -1.95 10.53 -28.82
CA PHE A 498 -1.96 11.99 -28.88
C PHE A 498 -0.62 12.57 -29.36
N PRO A 499 -0.64 13.60 -30.22
CA PRO A 499 0.54 14.42 -30.51
C PRO A 499 0.84 15.36 -29.34
N GLY A 500 2.11 15.49 -28.93
CA GLY A 500 2.54 16.43 -27.87
C GLY A 500 3.47 15.80 -26.82
N ASP A 501 3.65 16.50 -25.69
CA ASP A 501 4.43 15.98 -24.56
C ASP A 501 3.73 14.80 -23.90
N GLN A 502 4.37 13.63 -24.02
CA GLN A 502 3.86 12.37 -23.51
C GLN A 502 3.70 12.37 -21.99
N ALA A 503 4.46 13.18 -21.24
CA ALA A 503 4.37 13.18 -19.78
C ALA A 503 3.04 13.75 -19.25
N LEU A 504 2.49 14.78 -19.91
CA LEU A 504 1.20 15.39 -19.58
C LEU A 504 0.05 14.51 -20.07
N ILE A 505 0.13 14.04 -21.32
CA ILE A 505 -0.87 13.14 -21.90
C ILE A 505 -1.04 11.87 -21.03
N ARG A 506 0.07 11.26 -20.58
CA ARG A 506 0.03 10.06 -19.73
C ARG A 506 -0.61 10.30 -18.37
N GLN A 507 -0.46 11.51 -17.82
CA GLN A 507 -1.12 11.89 -16.57
C GLN A 507 -2.63 11.90 -16.77
N GLU A 508 -3.11 12.54 -17.84
CA GLU A 508 -4.55 12.58 -18.14
C GLU A 508 -5.12 11.23 -18.60
N GLN A 509 -4.34 10.40 -19.30
CA GLN A 509 -4.70 9.00 -19.56
C GLN A 509 -4.82 8.18 -18.27
N SER A 510 -3.92 8.40 -17.29
CA SER A 510 -4.00 7.76 -15.98
C SER A 510 -5.22 8.22 -15.19
N ARG A 511 -5.59 9.51 -15.28
CA ARG A 511 -6.84 10.05 -14.72
C ARG A 511 -8.07 9.46 -15.40
N ALA A 512 -8.07 9.34 -16.73
CA ALA A 512 -9.16 8.71 -17.47
C ALA A 512 -9.34 7.23 -17.08
N ALA A 513 -8.24 6.49 -16.89
CA ALA A 513 -8.27 5.10 -16.43
C ALA A 513 -8.79 4.97 -14.99
N MET A 514 -8.43 5.91 -14.11
CA MET A 514 -8.97 5.97 -12.75
C MET A 514 -10.49 6.13 -12.77
N TRP A 515 -11.01 7.12 -13.49
CA TRP A 515 -12.45 7.37 -13.59
C TRP A 515 -13.22 6.23 -14.25
N GLU A 516 -12.71 5.69 -15.36
CA GLU A 516 -13.34 4.60 -16.08
C GLU A 516 -13.51 3.36 -15.20
N LYS A 517 -12.46 2.97 -14.47
CA LYS A 517 -12.51 1.82 -13.54
C LYS A 517 -13.42 2.08 -12.35
N ALA A 518 -13.39 3.30 -11.79
CA ALA A 518 -14.25 3.68 -10.66
C ALA A 518 -15.74 3.65 -11.04
N LEU A 519 -16.12 4.25 -12.18
CA LEU A 519 -17.48 4.27 -12.70
C LEU A 519 -18.04 2.88 -13.01
N ARG A 520 -17.18 1.92 -13.38
CA ARG A 520 -17.54 0.51 -13.59
C ARG A 520 -17.61 -0.31 -12.30
N GLY A 521 -17.19 0.26 -11.17
CA GLY A 521 -17.10 -0.45 -9.89
C GLY A 521 -15.93 -1.43 -9.79
N LEU A 522 -14.92 -1.32 -10.66
CA LEU A 522 -13.68 -2.12 -10.66
C LEU A 522 -12.69 -1.59 -9.60
N TRP A 523 -13.10 -1.62 -8.33
CA TRP A 523 -12.46 -0.89 -7.25
C TRP A 523 -10.97 -1.20 -7.00
N PRO A 524 -10.50 -2.46 -7.01
CA PRO A 524 -9.06 -2.75 -6.88
C PRO A 524 -8.23 -2.08 -7.98
N GLU A 525 -8.70 -2.17 -9.24
CA GLU A 525 -7.99 -1.59 -10.38
C GLU A 525 -8.07 -0.06 -10.36
N ALA A 526 -9.20 0.51 -9.91
CA ALA A 526 -9.37 1.95 -9.73
C ALA A 526 -8.41 2.49 -8.66
N ILE A 527 -8.24 1.79 -7.53
CA ILE A 527 -7.28 2.16 -6.47
C ILE A 527 -5.84 2.13 -7.02
N GLU A 528 -5.49 1.15 -7.84
CA GLU A 528 -4.16 1.06 -8.45
C GLU A 528 -3.90 2.22 -9.43
N ALA A 529 -4.89 2.55 -10.26
CA ALA A 529 -4.83 3.71 -11.17
C ALA A 529 -4.75 5.02 -10.38
N SER A 530 -5.53 5.16 -9.30
CA SER A 530 -5.50 6.33 -8.42
C SER A 530 -4.14 6.49 -7.73
N ARG A 531 -3.54 5.40 -7.24
CA ARG A 531 -2.19 5.42 -6.65
C ARG A 531 -1.12 5.81 -7.67
N LYS A 532 -1.29 5.42 -8.94
CA LYS A 532 -0.41 5.83 -10.04
C LYS A 532 -0.53 7.34 -10.28
N LEU A 533 -1.74 7.87 -10.39
CA LEU A 533 -1.99 9.30 -10.57
C LEU A 533 -1.51 10.13 -9.36
N LEU A 534 -1.78 9.66 -8.13
CA LEU A 534 -1.33 10.30 -6.89
C LEU A 534 0.19 10.34 -6.81
N ALA A 535 0.88 9.28 -7.25
CA ALA A 535 2.34 9.28 -7.32
C ALA A 535 2.87 10.26 -8.39
N GLN A 536 2.25 10.30 -9.58
CA GLN A 536 2.62 11.23 -10.66
C GLN A 536 2.45 12.70 -10.25
N THR A 537 1.46 13.01 -9.42
CA THR A 537 1.18 14.35 -8.86
C THR A 537 1.96 14.65 -7.58
N GLY A 538 2.80 13.73 -7.09
CA GLY A 538 3.62 13.96 -5.90
C GLY A 538 2.86 13.92 -4.57
N GLY A 539 1.69 13.28 -4.55
CA GLY A 539 0.84 13.17 -3.36
C GLY A 539 -0.18 14.31 -3.20
N ASP A 540 -0.17 15.29 -4.10
CA ASP A 540 -1.03 16.48 -4.06
C ASP A 540 -2.18 16.34 -5.07
N ASN A 541 -3.08 15.39 -4.80
CA ASN A 541 -4.26 15.15 -5.61
C ASN A 541 -5.39 14.56 -4.76
N ASP A 542 -6.29 15.43 -4.31
CA ASP A 542 -7.40 15.07 -3.43
C ASP A 542 -8.40 14.16 -4.14
N GLU A 543 -8.66 14.36 -5.43
CA GLU A 543 -9.50 13.49 -6.26
C GLU A 543 -9.00 12.04 -6.21
N ALA A 544 -7.71 11.81 -6.45
CA ALA A 544 -7.13 10.48 -6.39
C ALA A 544 -7.20 9.87 -4.98
N ARG A 545 -7.03 10.67 -3.92
CA ARG A 545 -7.17 10.21 -2.53
C ARG A 545 -8.61 9.85 -2.18
N MET A 546 -9.59 10.64 -2.61
CA MET A 546 -11.01 10.36 -2.42
C MET A 546 -11.44 9.11 -3.18
N ILE A 547 -10.94 8.86 -4.39
CA ILE A 547 -11.19 7.60 -5.10
C ILE A 547 -10.57 6.41 -4.35
N ILE A 548 -9.36 6.56 -3.79
CA ILE A 548 -8.75 5.53 -2.95
C ILE A 548 -9.62 5.23 -1.71
N ALA A 549 -10.09 6.27 -1.02
CA ALA A 549 -10.98 6.13 0.14
C ALA A 549 -12.30 5.44 -0.23
N THR A 550 -12.94 5.90 -1.31
CA THR A 550 -14.20 5.34 -1.83
C THR A 550 -14.03 3.87 -2.21
N GLY A 551 -12.93 3.52 -2.87
CA GLY A 551 -12.60 2.14 -3.20
C GLY A 551 -12.37 1.26 -1.97
N TYR A 552 -11.78 1.79 -0.90
CA TYR A 552 -11.67 1.07 0.37
C TYR A 552 -13.03 0.83 1.04
N MET A 553 -13.94 1.80 0.99
CA MET A 553 -15.31 1.64 1.49
C MET A 553 -16.04 0.53 0.72
N ALA A 554 -15.93 0.53 -0.60
CA ALA A 554 -16.48 -0.52 -1.46
C ALA A 554 -15.88 -1.90 -1.17
N LEU A 555 -14.57 -1.98 -0.90
CA LEU A 555 -13.87 -3.22 -0.49
C LEU A 555 -14.08 -3.61 0.98
N ARG A 556 -14.93 -2.89 1.72
CA ARG A 556 -15.26 -3.15 3.13
C ARG A 556 -14.03 -3.05 4.05
N ARG A 557 -13.08 -2.17 3.71
CA ARG A 557 -11.88 -1.84 4.51
C ARG A 557 -11.99 -0.44 5.09
N LEU A 558 -12.97 -0.24 5.96
CA LEU A 558 -13.33 1.09 6.49
C LEU A 558 -12.16 1.78 7.20
N ASP A 559 -11.32 1.02 7.92
CA ASP A 559 -10.15 1.59 8.59
C ASP A 559 -9.13 2.22 7.62
N ALA A 560 -8.92 1.59 6.45
CA ALA A 560 -8.03 2.13 5.42
C ALA A 560 -8.69 3.31 4.68
N ALA A 561 -10.02 3.33 4.59
CA ALA A 561 -10.77 4.48 4.05
C ALA A 561 -10.61 5.71 4.95
N ARG A 562 -10.76 5.54 6.28
CA ARG A 562 -10.54 6.61 7.27
C ARG A 562 -9.14 7.21 7.19
N GLU A 563 -8.12 6.36 7.00
CA GLU A 563 -6.74 6.80 6.83
C GLU A 563 -6.56 7.61 5.53
N ALA A 564 -7.16 7.17 4.42
CA ALA A 564 -7.05 7.86 3.14
C ALA A 564 -7.77 9.22 3.10
N LEU A 565 -8.83 9.39 3.90
CA LEU A 565 -9.53 10.67 4.06
C LEU A 565 -8.84 11.61 5.05
N HIS A 566 -7.88 11.12 5.84
CA HIS A 566 -7.24 11.89 6.89
C HIS A 566 -6.31 12.96 6.30
N GLY A 567 -6.56 14.23 6.63
CA GLY A 567 -5.71 15.34 6.23
C GLY A 567 -5.95 15.83 4.80
N LEU A 568 -7.11 15.52 4.20
CA LEU A 568 -7.63 16.28 3.07
C LEU A 568 -7.99 17.69 3.59
N GLU A 569 -7.26 18.70 3.12
CA GLU A 569 -7.53 20.10 3.48
C GLU A 569 -8.83 20.55 2.79
N GLN A 570 -9.72 21.18 3.54
CA GLN A 570 -11.00 21.65 3.02
C GLN A 570 -10.86 23.09 2.53
N PRO A 571 -10.92 23.37 1.23
CA PRO A 571 -11.28 24.70 0.78
C PRO A 571 -12.72 25.01 1.22
N GLU A 572 -13.00 26.27 1.58
CA GLU A 572 -14.34 26.70 2.02
C GLU A 572 -15.42 26.30 0.99
N GLY A 573 -16.43 25.53 1.42
CA GLY A 573 -17.54 25.07 0.57
C GLY A 573 -17.32 23.74 -0.16
N TYR A 574 -16.26 22.98 0.15
CA TYR A 574 -16.01 21.64 -0.40
C TYR A 574 -16.33 20.52 0.61
N ASP A 575 -17.59 20.08 0.62
CA ASP A 575 -18.13 19.18 1.65
C ASP A 575 -17.94 17.67 1.32
N GLU A 576 -17.50 17.32 0.11
CA GLU A 576 -17.40 15.92 -0.34
C GLU A 576 -16.50 15.03 0.57
N PRO A 577 -15.33 15.48 1.06
CA PRO A 577 -14.52 14.69 1.99
C PRO A 577 -15.23 14.41 3.31
N GLU A 578 -16.04 15.36 3.81
CA GLU A 578 -16.83 15.19 5.03
C GLU A 578 -17.97 14.20 4.83
N ILE A 579 -18.70 14.32 3.72
CA ILE A 579 -19.76 13.38 3.35
C ILE A 579 -19.19 11.96 3.19
N LEU A 580 -18.02 11.82 2.57
CA LEU A 580 -17.32 10.53 2.46
C LEU A 580 -16.93 9.97 3.83
N SER A 581 -16.46 10.82 4.75
CA SER A 581 -16.13 10.43 6.12
C SER A 581 -17.39 10.01 6.90
N PHE A 582 -18.48 10.78 6.77
CA PHE A 582 -19.79 10.47 7.33
C PHE A 582 -20.29 9.10 6.85
N ILE A 583 -20.24 8.84 5.54
CA ILE A 583 -20.69 7.57 4.96
C ILE A 583 -19.79 6.42 5.41
N CYS A 584 -18.48 6.65 5.51
CA CYS A 584 -17.54 5.66 6.03
C CYS A 584 -17.90 5.24 7.46
N GLU A 585 -18.21 6.20 8.34
CA GLU A 585 -18.65 5.94 9.71
C GLU A 585 -20.08 5.35 9.76
N TRP A 586 -20.98 5.79 8.89
CA TRP A 586 -22.34 5.26 8.78
C TRP A 586 -22.35 3.76 8.44
N LEU A 587 -21.45 3.34 7.54
CA LEU A 587 -21.28 1.94 7.13
C LEU A 587 -20.86 1.00 8.27
N ASP A 588 -20.30 1.52 9.37
CA ASP A 588 -19.98 0.77 10.59
C ASP A 588 -21.03 1.02 11.69
N PRO A 589 -22.12 0.23 11.77
CA PRO A 589 -23.14 0.41 12.80
C PRO A 589 -22.68 0.01 14.21
N TRP A 590 -21.49 -0.60 14.38
CA TRP A 590 -21.06 -1.14 15.67
C TRP A 590 -19.98 -0.30 16.35
N ASN A 591 -19.04 0.27 15.58
CA ASN A 591 -17.99 1.13 16.13
C ASN A 591 -17.97 2.54 15.51
N GLY A 592 -18.84 2.83 14.55
CA GLY A 592 -18.91 4.15 13.94
C GLY A 592 -19.39 5.21 14.92
N SER A 593 -18.85 6.43 14.81
CA SER A 593 -19.22 7.56 15.68
C SER A 593 -20.56 8.21 15.30
N VAL A 594 -21.02 7.99 14.06
CA VAL A 594 -22.20 8.64 13.49
C VAL A 594 -23.49 7.94 13.92
N THR A 595 -24.41 8.74 14.44
CA THR A 595 -25.74 8.41 14.94
C THR A 595 -26.83 8.89 13.98
N GLU A 596 -28.08 8.51 14.24
CA GLU A 596 -29.23 8.99 13.44
C GLU A 596 -29.45 10.50 13.60
N ASP A 597 -28.99 11.11 14.71
CA ASP A 597 -29.15 12.54 14.95
C ASP A 597 -28.20 13.37 14.08
N ASP A 598 -27.03 12.84 13.73
CA ASP A 598 -26.05 13.55 12.87
C ASP A 598 -26.53 13.64 11.40
N LEU A 599 -27.59 12.92 11.01
CA LEU A 599 -28.21 13.08 9.69
C LEU A 599 -28.86 14.46 9.52
N TRP A 600 -29.25 15.10 10.62
CA TRP A 600 -29.89 16.42 10.61
C TRP A 600 -28.91 17.53 10.20
N ASP A 601 -27.62 17.37 10.48
CA ASP A 601 -26.58 18.34 10.08
C ASP A 601 -26.41 18.41 8.55
N TRP A 602 -26.89 17.40 7.82
CA TRP A 602 -26.77 17.26 6.37
C TRP A 602 -28.12 17.27 5.64
N GLU A 603 -29.14 17.90 6.24
CA GLU A 603 -30.45 18.07 5.61
C GLU A 603 -30.33 18.68 4.20
N ASN A 604 -31.08 18.14 3.24
CA ASN A 604 -31.08 18.54 1.82
C ASN A 604 -29.81 18.20 1.02
N ASN A 605 -28.87 17.44 1.57
CA ASN A 605 -27.80 16.86 0.78
C ASN A 605 -28.30 15.63 0.00
N SER A 606 -28.14 15.64 -1.33
CA SER A 606 -28.70 14.59 -2.19
C SER A 606 -28.12 13.20 -1.93
N THR A 607 -26.88 13.10 -1.45
CA THR A 607 -26.26 11.82 -1.06
C THR A 607 -26.95 11.23 0.16
N ILE A 608 -27.20 12.05 1.18
CA ILE A 608 -27.81 11.64 2.44
C ILE A 608 -29.29 11.31 2.25
N ASP A 609 -30.01 12.11 1.48
CA ASP A 609 -31.41 11.85 1.15
C ASP A 609 -31.57 10.54 0.34
N TYR A 610 -30.66 10.28 -0.59
CA TYR A 610 -30.62 9.01 -1.33
C TYR A 610 -30.31 7.82 -0.40
N LEU A 611 -29.42 7.97 0.58
CA LEU A 611 -29.13 6.96 1.60
C LEU A 611 -30.37 6.66 2.47
N GLN A 612 -31.08 7.69 2.93
CA GLN A 612 -32.34 7.53 3.68
C GLN A 612 -33.40 6.82 2.82
N MET A 613 -33.47 7.16 1.53
CA MET A 613 -34.35 6.49 0.58
C MET A 613 -33.99 4.99 0.43
N LEU A 614 -32.71 4.63 0.33
CA LEU A 614 -32.25 3.23 0.30
C LEU A 614 -32.66 2.46 1.55
N LEU A 615 -32.51 3.06 2.73
CA LEU A 615 -32.94 2.46 3.99
C LEU A 615 -34.45 2.24 4.01
N THR A 616 -35.22 3.18 3.47
CA THR A 616 -36.69 3.05 3.34
C THR A 616 -37.08 1.97 2.34
N MET A 617 -36.36 1.86 1.21
CA MET A 617 -36.51 0.77 0.24
C MET A 617 -36.20 -0.58 0.89
N MET A 618 -35.15 -0.69 1.70
CA MET A 618 -34.81 -1.92 2.44
C MET A 618 -35.86 -2.27 3.48
N ARG A 619 -36.30 -1.30 4.29
CA ARG A 619 -37.33 -1.45 5.33
C ARG A 619 -38.62 -2.03 4.78
N THR A 620 -38.98 -1.66 3.56
CA THR A 620 -40.25 -2.03 2.95
C THR A 620 -40.12 -3.03 1.80
N TRP A 621 -38.92 -3.34 1.32
CA TRP A 621 -38.68 -4.00 0.03
C TRP A 621 -39.43 -3.36 -1.15
N LYS A 622 -39.78 -2.06 -1.05
CA LYS A 622 -40.53 -1.34 -2.09
C LYS A 622 -39.54 -0.64 -3.03
N PRO A 623 -39.66 -0.78 -4.36
CA PRO A 623 -38.77 -0.10 -5.31
C PRO A 623 -38.88 1.43 -5.29
N GLN A 624 -40.05 1.97 -4.96
CA GLN A 624 -40.32 3.40 -4.88
C GLN A 624 -41.08 3.69 -3.59
N PRO A 625 -40.44 4.24 -2.54
CA PRO A 625 -41.14 4.66 -1.32
C PRO A 625 -42.08 5.85 -1.60
N ASN A 626 -42.99 6.18 -0.67
CA ASN A 626 -43.94 7.28 -0.88
C ASN A 626 -43.32 8.64 -0.54
N ASP A 627 -42.46 8.66 0.48
CA ASP A 627 -41.73 9.85 0.94
C ASP A 627 -40.43 9.94 0.14
N MET A 628 -40.51 10.47 -1.09
CA MET A 628 -39.35 10.65 -1.97
C MET A 628 -38.94 12.12 -1.99
N MET A 629 -37.82 12.45 -1.35
CA MET A 629 -37.12 13.71 -1.62
C MET A 629 -36.19 13.47 -2.82
N LEU A 630 -36.63 13.93 -4.00
CA LEU A 630 -35.88 13.82 -5.23
C LEU A 630 -35.29 15.18 -5.57
N HIS A 631 -33.97 15.22 -5.71
CA HIS A 631 -33.25 16.39 -6.20
C HIS A 631 -33.17 16.36 -7.73
N ASN A 632 -32.96 17.53 -8.34
CA ASN A 632 -32.71 17.62 -9.78
C ASN A 632 -31.20 17.51 -10.08
N ASP A 633 -30.58 16.44 -9.59
CA ASP A 633 -29.13 16.22 -9.66
C ASP A 633 -28.80 14.83 -10.23
N LYS A 634 -27.51 14.61 -10.53
CA LYS A 634 -27.06 13.34 -11.12
C LYS A 634 -27.21 12.16 -10.16
N ILE A 635 -27.06 12.37 -8.84
CA ILE A 635 -27.23 11.31 -7.84
C ILE A 635 -28.66 10.77 -7.89
N SER A 636 -29.66 11.66 -7.86
CA SER A 636 -31.07 11.25 -7.92
C SER A 636 -31.40 10.51 -9.21
N GLN A 637 -30.88 10.97 -10.36
CA GLN A 637 -31.03 10.28 -11.65
C GLN A 637 -30.42 8.87 -11.62
N THR A 638 -29.19 8.74 -11.12
CA THR A 638 -28.51 7.45 -11.00
C THR A 638 -29.20 6.53 -9.99
N GLY A 639 -29.76 7.08 -8.92
CA GLY A 639 -30.58 6.36 -7.96
C GLY A 639 -31.88 5.82 -8.55
N GLN A 640 -32.55 6.59 -9.40
CA GLN A 640 -33.76 6.16 -10.10
C GLN A 640 -33.50 5.01 -11.09
N LEU A 641 -32.31 4.88 -11.69
CA LEU A 641 -31.94 3.70 -12.50
C LEU A 641 -31.98 2.40 -11.68
N SER A 642 -31.56 2.45 -10.42
CA SER A 642 -31.68 1.32 -9.49
C SER A 642 -33.13 0.97 -9.22
N MET A 643 -34.02 1.98 -9.13
CA MET A 643 -35.46 1.75 -9.00
C MET A 643 -36.04 1.06 -10.23
N VAL A 644 -35.62 1.45 -11.45
CA VAL A 644 -36.01 0.73 -12.69
C VAL A 644 -35.63 -0.75 -12.59
N ALA A 645 -34.40 -1.06 -12.18
CA ALA A 645 -33.94 -2.45 -12.01
C ALA A 645 -34.82 -3.24 -11.02
N LEU A 646 -35.25 -2.60 -9.92
CA LEU A 646 -36.10 -3.20 -8.90
C LEU A 646 -37.56 -3.36 -9.37
N LEU A 647 -38.10 -2.39 -10.11
CA LEU A 647 -39.43 -2.47 -10.72
C LEU A 647 -39.49 -3.63 -11.73
N ARG A 648 -38.46 -3.76 -12.59
CA ARG A 648 -38.29 -4.91 -13.50
C ARG A 648 -38.25 -6.23 -12.73
N ALA A 649 -37.48 -6.31 -11.64
CA ALA A 649 -37.38 -7.51 -10.81
C ALA A 649 -38.70 -7.87 -10.11
N GLN A 650 -39.50 -6.86 -9.72
CA GLN A 650 -40.84 -7.04 -9.15
C GLN A 650 -41.95 -7.13 -10.19
N ARG A 651 -41.61 -7.25 -11.49
CA ARG A 651 -42.55 -7.46 -12.61
C ARG A 651 -43.54 -6.31 -12.83
N ARG A 652 -43.13 -5.08 -12.51
CA ARG A 652 -43.88 -3.84 -12.76
C ARG A 652 -43.30 -3.13 -13.98
N TYR A 653 -43.46 -3.75 -15.16
CA TYR A 653 -42.76 -3.33 -16.38
C TYR A 653 -43.23 -1.99 -16.92
N ASP A 654 -44.53 -1.70 -16.85
CA ASP A 654 -45.08 -0.44 -17.39
C ASP A 654 -44.56 0.76 -16.60
N GLU A 655 -44.57 0.67 -15.26
CA GLU A 655 -44.00 1.69 -14.38
C GLU A 655 -42.48 1.81 -14.55
N ALA A 656 -41.79 0.69 -14.77
CA ALA A 656 -40.35 0.70 -15.05
C ALA A 656 -40.04 1.43 -16.37
N LEU A 657 -40.86 1.21 -17.39
CA LEU A 657 -40.70 1.83 -18.71
C LEU A 657 -41.02 3.33 -18.66
N GLU A 658 -42.07 3.74 -17.95
CA GLU A 658 -42.41 5.15 -17.75
C GLU A 658 -41.29 5.91 -17.04
N LEU A 659 -40.75 5.34 -15.96
CA LEU A 659 -39.59 5.91 -15.25
C LEU A 659 -38.33 5.95 -16.14
N ALA A 660 -38.12 4.93 -16.98
CA ALA A 660 -36.99 4.94 -17.91
C ALA A 660 -37.13 6.04 -18.97
N PHE A 661 -38.34 6.31 -19.47
CA PHE A 661 -38.58 7.43 -20.39
C PHE A 661 -38.39 8.80 -19.73
N SER A 662 -38.81 8.98 -18.47
CA SER A 662 -38.57 10.22 -17.75
C SER A 662 -37.09 10.50 -17.56
N LEU A 663 -36.29 9.45 -17.29
CA LEU A 663 -34.83 9.56 -17.18
C LEU A 663 -34.14 9.95 -18.50
N VAL A 664 -34.62 9.44 -19.64
CA VAL A 664 -34.10 9.88 -20.96
C VAL A 664 -34.49 11.33 -21.25
N ARG A 665 -35.64 11.81 -20.75
CA ARG A 665 -36.03 13.20 -20.90
C ARG A 665 -35.15 14.14 -20.05
N SER A 666 -34.72 13.72 -18.86
CA SER A 666 -33.79 14.49 -18.01
C SER A 666 -32.35 14.42 -18.49
N ASP A 667 -31.89 13.26 -18.96
CA ASP A 667 -30.55 13.04 -19.50
C ASP A 667 -30.60 12.38 -20.89
N PRO A 668 -30.75 13.18 -21.97
CA PRO A 668 -30.91 12.67 -23.34
C PRO A 668 -29.66 11.99 -23.92
N VAL A 669 -28.48 12.34 -23.40
CA VAL A 669 -27.18 11.84 -23.86
C VAL A 669 -26.75 10.60 -23.07
N GLY A 670 -27.24 10.44 -21.83
CA GLY A 670 -26.91 9.34 -20.94
C GLY A 670 -27.12 7.95 -21.55
N VAL A 671 -26.08 7.12 -21.43
CA VAL A 671 -26.10 5.72 -21.90
C VAL A 671 -27.03 4.86 -21.03
N ARG A 672 -26.92 4.94 -19.69
CA ARG A 672 -27.71 4.09 -18.78
C ARG A 672 -29.23 4.31 -18.86
N PRO A 673 -29.77 5.55 -18.94
CA PRO A 673 -31.20 5.78 -19.19
C PRO A 673 -31.71 5.08 -20.46
N ARG A 674 -30.95 5.16 -21.56
CA ARG A 674 -31.32 4.50 -22.83
C ARG A 674 -31.21 2.98 -22.75
N LEU A 675 -30.18 2.46 -22.06
CA LEU A 675 -30.08 1.03 -21.75
C LEU A 675 -31.29 0.56 -20.94
N ALA A 676 -31.73 1.35 -19.96
CA ALA A 676 -32.90 1.04 -19.14
C ALA A 676 -34.19 0.96 -19.97
N VAL A 677 -34.39 1.90 -20.92
CA VAL A 677 -35.51 1.85 -21.88
C VAL A 677 -35.45 0.58 -22.72
N ALA A 678 -34.30 0.27 -23.34
CA ALA A 678 -34.14 -0.92 -24.18
C ALA A 678 -34.42 -2.22 -23.40
N LEU A 679 -33.95 -2.31 -22.15
CA LEU A 679 -34.18 -3.45 -21.28
C LEU A 679 -35.65 -3.57 -20.85
N CYS A 680 -36.34 -2.46 -20.56
CA CYS A 680 -37.77 -2.47 -20.23
C CYS A 680 -38.65 -2.85 -21.44
N LEU A 681 -38.34 -2.34 -22.63
CA LEU A 681 -39.03 -2.71 -23.88
C LEU A 681 -38.84 -4.21 -24.20
N LEU A 682 -37.66 -4.75 -23.90
CA LEU A 682 -37.38 -6.17 -24.02
C LEU A 682 -38.21 -7.01 -23.01
N ASP A 683 -38.50 -6.50 -21.82
CA ASP A 683 -39.37 -7.19 -20.85
C ASP A 683 -40.86 -7.15 -21.24
N THR A 684 -41.34 -6.04 -21.82
CA THR A 684 -42.72 -5.93 -22.32
C THR A 684 -42.94 -6.74 -23.60
N GLY A 685 -41.87 -7.00 -24.35
CA GLY A 685 -41.87 -7.77 -25.59
C GLY A 685 -41.93 -6.93 -26.86
N GLN A 686 -41.52 -5.67 -26.79
CA GLN A 686 -41.35 -4.74 -27.91
C GLN A 686 -39.89 -4.75 -28.40
N TRP A 687 -39.53 -5.81 -29.13
CA TRP A 687 -38.15 -6.14 -29.50
C TRP A 687 -37.61 -5.24 -30.62
N HIS A 688 -38.42 -4.90 -31.63
CA HIS A 688 -37.97 -4.02 -32.72
C HIS A 688 -37.73 -2.61 -32.21
N ASP A 689 -38.63 -2.11 -31.36
CA ASP A 689 -38.48 -0.83 -30.68
C ASP A 689 -37.23 -0.80 -29.79
N ALA A 690 -37.02 -1.83 -28.98
CA ALA A 690 -35.82 -1.95 -28.15
C ALA A 690 -34.53 -2.00 -28.99
N LYS A 691 -34.57 -2.66 -30.16
CA LYS A 691 -33.46 -2.69 -31.12
C LYS A 691 -33.18 -1.30 -31.71
N THR A 692 -34.19 -0.48 -31.98
CA THR A 692 -33.94 0.89 -32.47
C THR A 692 -33.07 1.70 -31.49
N VAL A 693 -33.34 1.57 -30.19
CA VAL A 693 -32.55 2.22 -29.13
C VAL A 693 -31.13 1.66 -29.09
N LEU A 694 -30.97 0.34 -29.23
CA LEU A 694 -29.64 -0.29 -29.29
C LEU A 694 -28.84 0.19 -30.51
N ASP A 695 -29.44 0.22 -31.71
CA ASP A 695 -28.77 0.68 -32.93
C ASP A 695 -28.34 2.15 -32.81
N GLU A 696 -29.11 2.99 -32.10
CA GLU A 696 -28.70 4.36 -31.77
C GLU A 696 -27.50 4.39 -30.82
N LEU A 697 -27.48 3.56 -29.77
CA LEU A 697 -26.38 3.47 -28.82
C LEU A 697 -25.09 2.93 -29.45
N ILE A 698 -25.18 1.95 -30.34
CA ILE A 698 -24.01 1.43 -31.07
C ILE A 698 -23.38 2.52 -31.95
N LYS A 699 -24.18 3.43 -32.51
CA LYS A 699 -23.68 4.56 -33.31
C LYS A 699 -22.99 5.63 -32.47
N SER A 700 -23.44 5.88 -31.24
CA SER A 700 -22.85 6.91 -30.37
C SER A 700 -21.71 6.39 -29.49
N ASP A 701 -21.85 5.18 -28.94
CA ASP A 701 -21.08 4.67 -27.80
C ASP A 701 -20.58 3.24 -28.03
N SER A 702 -19.97 2.99 -29.18
CA SER A 702 -19.59 1.65 -29.63
C SER A 702 -18.58 0.92 -28.73
N LYS A 703 -17.74 1.65 -27.98
CA LYS A 703 -16.73 1.07 -27.08
C LYS A 703 -17.20 0.96 -25.63
N ASP A 704 -18.39 1.45 -25.27
CA ASP A 704 -18.91 1.35 -23.90
C ASP A 704 -19.22 -0.13 -23.56
N PRO A 705 -18.59 -0.70 -22.51
CA PRO A 705 -18.83 -2.09 -22.11
C PRO A 705 -20.29 -2.42 -21.81
N ARG A 706 -21.08 -1.46 -21.33
CA ARG A 706 -22.51 -1.62 -21.02
C ARG A 706 -23.35 -1.73 -22.29
N VAL A 707 -22.98 -1.00 -23.35
CA VAL A 707 -23.62 -1.08 -24.67
C VAL A 707 -23.25 -2.39 -25.37
N LEU A 708 -21.99 -2.82 -25.25
CA LEU A 708 -21.56 -4.14 -25.72
C LEU A 708 -22.35 -5.26 -25.03
N ALA A 709 -22.55 -5.16 -23.70
CA ALA A 709 -23.37 -6.12 -22.96
C ALA A 709 -24.82 -6.15 -23.45
N LEU A 710 -25.44 -4.99 -23.72
CA LEU A 710 -26.77 -4.95 -24.32
C LEU A 710 -26.78 -5.59 -25.71
N ALA A 711 -25.77 -5.34 -26.55
CA ALA A 711 -25.68 -5.97 -27.86
C ALA A 711 -25.59 -7.51 -27.76
N VAL A 712 -24.86 -8.03 -26.77
CA VAL A 712 -24.81 -9.47 -26.46
C VAL A 712 -26.17 -9.99 -25.99
N ILE A 713 -26.88 -9.26 -25.11
CA ILE A 713 -28.26 -9.58 -24.69
C ILE A 713 -29.19 -9.68 -25.91
N PHE A 714 -28.98 -8.84 -26.92
CA PHE A 714 -29.73 -8.88 -28.17
C PHE A 714 -29.29 -9.98 -29.13
N GLY A 715 -28.13 -10.62 -28.95
CA GLY A 715 -27.65 -11.71 -29.81
C GLY A 715 -26.75 -11.27 -30.97
N TYR A 716 -26.07 -10.12 -30.86
CA TYR A 716 -25.11 -9.60 -31.85
C TYR A 716 -23.72 -10.27 -31.78
N GLY A 717 -23.47 -11.18 -30.82
CA GLY A 717 -22.23 -11.96 -30.72
C GLY A 717 -21.63 -11.96 -29.31
N THR A 718 -20.31 -12.17 -29.21
CA THR A 718 -19.54 -12.24 -27.94
C THR A 718 -18.38 -11.24 -27.89
N LYS A 719 -18.42 -10.18 -28.70
CA LYS A 719 -17.41 -9.11 -28.66
C LYS A 719 -17.40 -8.44 -27.29
N GLY A 720 -16.22 -8.10 -26.77
CA GLY A 720 -16.08 -7.45 -25.47
C GLY A 720 -16.07 -8.40 -24.28
N ARG A 721 -15.86 -9.71 -24.47
CA ARG A 721 -15.92 -10.74 -23.42
C ARG A 721 -14.92 -10.49 -22.28
N GLU A 722 -13.83 -9.81 -22.55
CA GLU A 722 -12.84 -9.36 -21.57
C GLU A 722 -13.40 -8.36 -20.55
N ASN A 723 -14.53 -7.70 -20.85
CA ASN A 723 -15.20 -6.77 -19.96
C ASN A 723 -16.17 -7.49 -19.01
N MET A 724 -16.24 -7.01 -17.77
CA MET A 724 -17.14 -7.54 -16.74
C MET A 724 -18.60 -7.57 -17.22
N GLU A 725 -19.09 -6.47 -17.76
CA GLU A 725 -20.49 -6.25 -18.14
C GLU A 725 -20.99 -7.30 -19.13
N VAL A 726 -20.12 -7.72 -20.06
CA VAL A 726 -20.38 -8.73 -21.09
C VAL A 726 -20.19 -10.14 -20.55
N SER A 727 -19.09 -10.39 -19.83
CA SER A 727 -18.78 -11.72 -19.30
C SER A 727 -19.85 -12.23 -18.32
N LEU A 728 -20.45 -11.34 -17.53
CA LEU A 728 -21.57 -11.66 -16.64
C LEU A 728 -22.86 -12.05 -17.36
N VAL A 729 -22.99 -11.75 -18.66
CA VAL A 729 -24.14 -12.18 -19.48
C VAL A 729 -23.89 -13.55 -20.13
N LEU A 730 -22.62 -13.89 -20.37
CA LEU A 730 -22.21 -15.15 -21.01
C LEU A 730 -22.08 -16.33 -20.02
N ASP A 731 -22.15 -16.07 -18.72
CA ASP A 731 -22.21 -17.06 -17.62
C ASP A 731 -21.06 -18.10 -17.60
N GLU A 732 -19.85 -17.75 -18.05
CA GLU A 732 -18.71 -18.67 -18.00
C GLU A 732 -18.09 -18.76 -16.59
N ALA A 733 -18.16 -19.95 -15.98
CA ALA A 733 -17.81 -20.18 -14.58
C ALA A 733 -16.34 -19.88 -14.20
N LYS A 734 -15.40 -19.91 -15.17
CA LYS A 734 -13.98 -19.59 -14.89
C LYS A 734 -13.75 -18.08 -14.79
N ASP A 735 -14.43 -17.29 -15.60
CA ASP A 735 -14.24 -15.84 -15.70
C ASP A 735 -14.98 -15.09 -14.56
N THR A 736 -16.12 -15.62 -14.12
CA THR A 736 -16.96 -15.02 -13.05
C THR A 736 -16.27 -14.91 -11.69
N LYS A 737 -15.38 -15.84 -11.34
CA LYS A 737 -14.60 -15.77 -10.07
C LYS A 737 -13.69 -14.55 -10.02
N LYS A 738 -13.11 -14.14 -11.16
CA LYS A 738 -12.24 -12.96 -11.26
C LYS A 738 -13.02 -11.69 -10.89
N TRP A 739 -14.26 -11.59 -11.36
CA TRP A 739 -15.08 -10.39 -11.21
C TRP A 739 -15.66 -10.21 -9.80
N MET A 740 -15.84 -11.29 -9.03
CA MET A 740 -16.27 -11.16 -7.64
C MET A 740 -15.28 -10.33 -6.81
N ASP A 741 -13.98 -10.58 -6.96
CA ASP A 741 -12.94 -9.84 -6.24
C ASP A 741 -12.67 -8.46 -6.89
N ALA A 742 -12.80 -8.35 -8.22
CA ALA A 742 -12.57 -7.10 -8.95
C ALA A 742 -13.73 -6.08 -8.81
N ALA A 743 -14.97 -6.54 -8.68
CA ALA A 743 -16.17 -5.69 -8.60
C ALA A 743 -16.99 -6.00 -7.35
N PRO A 744 -16.50 -5.61 -6.15
CA PRO A 744 -17.08 -6.01 -4.86
C PRO A 744 -18.50 -5.47 -4.61
N VAL A 745 -18.95 -4.48 -5.39
CA VAL A 745 -20.27 -3.85 -5.28
C VAL A 745 -21.32 -4.50 -6.18
N ASN A 746 -20.91 -5.25 -7.20
CA ASN A 746 -21.82 -5.91 -8.12
C ASN A 746 -22.30 -7.25 -7.55
N ALA A 747 -23.51 -7.25 -6.98
CA ALA A 747 -24.09 -8.45 -6.39
C ALA A 747 -24.27 -9.62 -7.39
N TYR A 748 -24.43 -9.32 -8.69
CA TYR A 748 -24.63 -10.35 -9.70
C TYR A 748 -23.37 -11.19 -9.93
N ALA A 749 -22.18 -10.57 -9.86
CA ALA A 749 -20.90 -11.27 -9.99
C ALA A 749 -20.74 -12.37 -8.94
N ALA A 750 -21.17 -12.11 -7.70
CA ALA A 750 -21.16 -13.08 -6.63
C ALA A 750 -22.25 -14.16 -6.77
N LEU A 751 -23.44 -13.83 -7.29
CA LEU A 751 -24.54 -14.79 -7.46
C LEU A 751 -24.25 -15.89 -8.49
N LEU A 752 -23.46 -15.60 -9.52
CA LEU A 752 -23.04 -16.59 -10.51
C LEU A 752 -22.10 -17.65 -9.91
N GLN A 753 -21.47 -17.35 -8.78
CA GLN A 753 -20.58 -18.29 -8.10
C GLN A 753 -21.35 -19.25 -7.18
N LYS A 754 -20.96 -20.54 -7.21
CA LYS A 754 -21.49 -21.53 -6.26
C LYS A 754 -21.16 -21.13 -4.83
N GLY A 755 -22.20 -20.81 -4.05
CA GLY A 755 -22.08 -20.44 -2.65
C GLY A 755 -21.99 -18.94 -2.38
N GLY A 756 -21.85 -18.08 -3.40
CA GLY A 756 -21.61 -16.64 -3.26
C GLY A 756 -22.79 -15.77 -2.81
N LEU A 757 -23.77 -16.36 -2.11
CA LEU A 757 -24.99 -15.63 -1.71
C LEU A 757 -24.71 -14.61 -0.61
N ASP A 758 -23.78 -14.90 0.30
CA ASP A 758 -23.36 -13.97 1.33
C ASP A 758 -22.56 -12.80 0.77
N GLU A 759 -21.66 -13.03 -0.19
CA GLU A 759 -20.97 -11.96 -0.92
C GLU A 759 -21.95 -11.12 -1.74
N ALA A 760 -22.94 -11.72 -2.40
CA ALA A 760 -23.95 -10.97 -3.16
C ALA A 760 -24.75 -10.00 -2.27
N VAL A 761 -25.10 -10.45 -1.06
CA VAL A 761 -25.89 -9.67 -0.10
C VAL A 761 -25.02 -8.67 0.67
N ASN A 762 -23.71 -8.89 0.74
CA ASN A 762 -22.71 -7.91 1.16
C ASN A 762 -22.49 -6.81 0.10
N ALA A 763 -22.50 -7.19 -1.18
CA ALA A 763 -22.35 -6.26 -2.29
C ALA A 763 -23.57 -5.33 -2.39
N ASN A 764 -24.76 -5.89 -2.61
CA ASN A 764 -26.01 -5.13 -2.66
C ASN A 764 -27.21 -6.01 -2.28
N VAL A 765 -27.79 -5.76 -1.09
CA VAL A 765 -28.92 -6.52 -0.56
C VAL A 765 -30.20 -6.40 -1.40
N MET A 766 -30.35 -5.32 -2.17
CA MET A 766 -31.55 -5.09 -2.98
C MET A 766 -31.71 -6.11 -4.11
N ILE A 767 -30.65 -6.86 -4.46
CA ILE A 767 -30.74 -8.00 -5.39
C ILE A 767 -31.76 -9.05 -4.91
N ALA A 768 -31.94 -9.20 -3.59
CA ALA A 768 -32.87 -10.15 -3.00
C ALA A 768 -34.30 -9.58 -2.85
N ALA A 769 -34.54 -8.30 -3.14
CA ALA A 769 -35.79 -7.61 -2.83
C ALA A 769 -37.03 -8.25 -3.48
N HIS A 770 -36.89 -8.74 -4.71
CA HIS A 770 -37.99 -9.38 -5.45
C HIS A 770 -38.44 -10.69 -4.80
N GLU A 771 -37.51 -11.60 -4.50
CA GLU A 771 -37.81 -12.87 -3.81
C GLU A 771 -38.19 -12.64 -2.34
N ALA A 772 -37.60 -11.66 -1.67
CA ALA A 772 -37.99 -11.29 -0.31
C ALA A 772 -39.44 -10.77 -0.26
N THR A 773 -39.84 -9.97 -1.25
CA THR A 773 -41.23 -9.51 -1.38
C THR A 773 -42.19 -10.67 -1.66
N ARG A 774 -41.84 -11.53 -2.64
CA ARG A 774 -42.64 -12.71 -3.01
C ARG A 774 -42.84 -13.68 -1.84
N ARG A 775 -41.81 -13.90 -1.03
CA ARG A 775 -41.85 -14.80 0.15
C ARG A 775 -42.25 -14.12 1.44
N ALA A 776 -42.59 -12.83 1.41
CA ALA A 776 -42.91 -12.01 2.57
C ALA A 776 -41.88 -12.09 3.71
N MET A 777 -40.59 -12.02 3.36
CA MET A 777 -39.47 -12.06 4.29
C MET A 777 -39.20 -10.67 4.90
N PRO A 778 -39.24 -10.49 6.22
CA PRO A 778 -38.94 -9.20 6.85
C PRO A 778 -37.44 -8.87 6.77
N PRO A 779 -37.06 -7.60 6.53
CA PRO A 779 -35.66 -7.22 6.26
C PRO A 779 -34.75 -7.34 7.48
N ARG A 780 -35.17 -6.84 8.66
CA ARG A 780 -34.34 -6.88 9.88
C ARG A 780 -34.04 -8.30 10.33
N PHE A 781 -32.77 -8.63 10.52
CA PHE A 781 -32.34 -9.95 11.04
C PHE A 781 -32.44 -10.01 12.56
N SER A 782 -33.02 -11.11 13.07
CA SER A 782 -33.11 -11.41 14.50
C SER A 782 -32.57 -12.82 14.74
N ALA A 783 -31.88 -13.01 15.88
CA ALA A 783 -31.44 -14.33 16.29
C ALA A 783 -32.67 -15.23 16.53
N GLY A 784 -32.56 -16.51 16.17
CA GLY A 784 -33.65 -17.45 16.39
C GLY A 784 -33.89 -17.65 17.88
N VAL A 785 -35.16 -17.51 18.31
CA VAL A 785 -35.59 -17.73 19.70
C VAL A 785 -35.10 -19.08 20.25
N LEU A 786 -35.11 -20.11 19.40
CA LEU A 786 -34.67 -21.47 19.72
C LEU A 786 -33.17 -21.55 20.06
N SER A 787 -32.32 -20.74 19.42
CA SER A 787 -30.89 -20.65 19.76
C SER A 787 -30.67 -19.98 21.11
N ASN A 788 -31.49 -18.97 21.45
CA ASN A 788 -31.42 -18.32 22.76
C ASN A 788 -31.90 -19.29 23.86
N ILE A 789 -33.00 -20.02 23.61
CA ILE A 789 -33.50 -21.07 24.52
C ILE A 789 -32.42 -22.12 24.76
N PHE A 790 -31.82 -22.68 23.70
CA PHE A 790 -30.78 -23.70 23.86
C PHE A 790 -29.55 -23.18 24.65
N GLN A 791 -29.13 -21.93 24.39
CA GLN A 791 -27.98 -21.35 25.10
C GLN A 791 -28.27 -21.14 26.59
N TYR A 792 -29.42 -20.56 26.93
CA TYR A 792 -29.72 -20.17 28.31
C TYR A 792 -30.39 -21.29 29.13
N LEU A 793 -31.24 -22.11 28.53
CA LEU A 793 -32.03 -23.13 29.22
C LEU A 793 -31.49 -24.56 29.08
N VAL A 794 -30.54 -24.80 28.17
CA VAL A 794 -29.92 -26.14 28.02
C VAL A 794 -28.44 -26.10 28.40
N LEU A 795 -27.63 -25.26 27.74
CA LEU A 795 -26.18 -25.25 27.95
C LEU A 795 -25.78 -24.76 29.35
N ILE A 796 -26.37 -23.66 29.85
CA ILE A 796 -26.02 -23.16 31.18
C ILE A 796 -26.35 -24.19 32.28
N PRO A 797 -27.57 -24.76 32.37
CA PRO A 797 -27.85 -25.82 33.33
C PRO A 797 -26.94 -27.05 33.19
N MET A 798 -26.56 -27.43 31.97
CA MET A 798 -25.63 -28.53 31.73
C MET A 798 -24.24 -28.26 32.36
N TRP A 799 -23.74 -27.02 32.32
CA TRP A 799 -22.50 -26.65 32.99
C TRP A 799 -22.61 -26.75 34.51
N PHE A 800 -23.76 -26.37 35.07
CA PHE A 800 -24.03 -26.57 36.50
C PHE A 800 -24.03 -28.05 36.89
N VAL A 801 -24.69 -28.91 36.09
CA VAL A 801 -24.68 -30.36 36.35
C VAL A 801 -23.27 -30.93 36.29
N LEU A 802 -22.48 -30.56 35.27
CA LEU A 802 -21.09 -31.01 35.16
C LEU A 802 -20.21 -30.55 36.33
N GLY A 803 -20.39 -29.31 36.79
CA GLY A 803 -19.70 -28.80 37.98
C GLY A 803 -20.11 -29.50 39.27
N ILE A 804 -21.40 -29.87 39.42
CA ILE A 804 -21.90 -30.65 40.56
C ILE A 804 -21.33 -32.08 40.54
N LEU A 805 -21.23 -32.70 39.36
CA LEU A 805 -20.66 -34.04 39.22
C LEU A 805 -19.16 -34.06 39.59
N THR A 806 -18.37 -33.10 39.11
CA THR A 806 -16.95 -33.00 39.47
C THR A 806 -16.75 -32.63 40.94
N PHE A 807 -17.66 -31.83 41.52
CA PHE A 807 -17.69 -31.56 42.95
C PHE A 807 -17.88 -32.84 43.77
N GLN A 808 -18.75 -33.76 43.32
CA GLN A 808 -19.03 -35.02 44.01
C GLN A 808 -17.91 -36.06 43.87
N GLU A 809 -17.30 -36.17 42.69
CA GLU A 809 -16.32 -37.23 42.39
C GLU A 809 -14.88 -36.90 42.78
N VAL A 810 -14.47 -35.61 42.70
CA VAL A 810 -13.04 -35.24 42.86
C VAL A 810 -12.81 -34.27 44.02
N GLY A 811 -13.67 -33.26 44.20
CA GLY A 811 -13.61 -32.38 45.36
C GLY A 811 -14.17 -30.96 45.12
N GLU A 812 -14.32 -30.20 46.22
CA GLU A 812 -14.98 -28.88 46.22
C GLU A 812 -14.27 -27.84 45.34
N THR A 813 -12.94 -27.73 45.46
CA THR A 813 -12.12 -26.78 44.70
C THR A 813 -12.13 -27.10 43.20
N GLU A 814 -12.12 -28.38 42.85
CA GLU A 814 -12.16 -28.85 41.46
C GLU A 814 -13.55 -28.66 40.83
N GLY A 815 -14.62 -28.92 41.58
CA GLY A 815 -15.99 -28.65 41.15
C GLY A 815 -16.25 -27.17 40.81
N LEU A 816 -15.83 -26.27 41.71
CA LEU A 816 -15.99 -24.83 41.53
C LEU A 816 -15.13 -24.28 40.38
N SER A 817 -13.90 -24.76 40.23
CA SER A 817 -12.99 -24.33 39.15
C SER A 817 -13.48 -24.78 37.78
N VAL A 818 -13.98 -26.01 37.65
CA VAL A 818 -14.58 -26.52 36.40
C VAL A 818 -15.82 -25.71 36.01
N LEU A 819 -16.72 -25.45 36.97
CA LEU A 819 -17.91 -24.63 36.73
C LEU A 819 -17.53 -23.20 36.28
N GLY A 820 -16.61 -22.55 37.01
CA GLY A 820 -16.12 -21.21 36.69
C GLY A 820 -15.47 -21.15 35.30
N GLY A 821 -14.63 -22.14 34.98
CA GLY A 821 -13.97 -22.26 33.68
C GLY A 821 -14.95 -22.45 32.53
N LEU A 822 -15.95 -23.32 32.69
CA LEU A 822 -16.97 -23.58 31.66
C LEU A 822 -17.87 -22.36 31.43
N LEU A 823 -18.30 -21.67 32.48
CA LEU A 823 -19.07 -20.43 32.36
C LEU A 823 -18.27 -19.31 31.70
N PHE A 824 -17.00 -19.14 32.09
CA PHE A 824 -16.09 -18.18 31.47
C PHE A 824 -15.86 -18.47 29.99
N MET A 825 -15.61 -19.75 29.63
CA MET A 825 -15.46 -20.19 28.24
C MET A 825 -16.75 -19.97 27.44
N HIS A 826 -17.92 -20.28 28.00
CA HIS A 826 -19.20 -20.06 27.35
C HIS A 826 -19.44 -18.56 27.06
N TYR A 827 -19.21 -17.70 28.05
CA TYR A 827 -19.33 -16.24 27.88
C TYR A 827 -18.34 -15.70 26.85
N SER A 828 -17.06 -16.10 26.95
CA SER A 828 -16.00 -15.70 26.04
C SER A 828 -16.26 -16.16 24.61
N TYR A 829 -16.66 -17.42 24.41
CA TYR A 829 -17.05 -17.95 23.10
C TYR A 829 -18.19 -17.13 22.48
N ARG A 830 -19.22 -16.79 23.27
CA ARG A 830 -20.35 -16.00 22.79
C ARG A 830 -19.94 -14.57 22.42
N ARG A 831 -19.10 -13.94 23.24
CA ARG A 831 -18.55 -12.61 22.97
C ARG A 831 -17.72 -12.61 21.69
N ILE A 832 -16.78 -13.55 21.54
CA ILE A 832 -15.92 -13.69 20.35
C ILE A 832 -16.78 -13.97 19.11
N ARG A 833 -17.76 -14.86 19.22
CA ARG A 833 -18.66 -15.18 18.09
C ARG A 833 -19.46 -13.96 17.63
N ARG A 834 -19.96 -13.14 18.56
CA ARG A 834 -20.62 -11.85 18.24
C ARG A 834 -19.64 -10.86 17.60
N GLN A 835 -18.45 -10.69 18.18
CA GLN A 835 -17.42 -9.81 17.60
C GLN A 835 -17.03 -10.22 16.18
N GLN A 836 -16.91 -11.51 15.90
CA GLN A 836 -16.63 -11.99 14.55
C GLN A 836 -17.79 -11.83 13.56
N GLU A 837 -19.04 -11.70 14.04
CA GLU A 837 -20.18 -11.34 13.19
C GLU A 837 -20.17 -9.86 12.83
N HIS A 838 -19.73 -9.01 13.76
CA HIS A 838 -19.63 -7.56 13.59
C HIS A 838 -18.37 -7.15 12.80
N GLN A 839 -17.43 -8.07 12.58
CA GLN A 839 -16.25 -7.78 11.78
C GLN A 839 -16.64 -7.61 10.31
N ILE A 840 -16.56 -6.37 9.81
CA ILE A 840 -16.84 -6.03 8.42
C ILE A 840 -15.71 -6.56 7.53
N LYS A 841 -16.08 -7.39 6.55
CA LYS A 841 -15.18 -8.00 5.58
C LYS A 841 -15.92 -8.13 4.26
N HIS A 842 -15.20 -8.03 3.14
CA HIS A 842 -15.78 -8.31 1.83
C HIS A 842 -16.15 -9.79 1.66
N ARG A 843 -15.27 -10.70 2.11
CA ARG A 843 -15.46 -12.16 1.99
C ARG A 843 -15.70 -12.84 3.32
N ASP A 844 -16.48 -13.92 3.29
CA ASP A 844 -16.76 -14.80 4.44
C ASP A 844 -17.17 -14.04 5.71
N GLN A 845 -17.88 -12.92 5.57
CA GLN A 845 -18.34 -12.17 6.71
C GLN A 845 -19.40 -12.99 7.45
N ARG A 846 -19.10 -13.38 8.69
CA ARG A 846 -19.94 -14.31 9.46
C ARG A 846 -21.37 -13.80 9.66
N GLY A 847 -21.55 -12.49 9.77
CA GLY A 847 -22.88 -11.85 9.80
C GLY A 847 -23.67 -12.09 8.51
N MET A 848 -23.05 -11.87 7.35
CA MET A 848 -23.68 -12.06 6.04
C MET A 848 -23.95 -13.53 5.72
N VAL A 849 -23.07 -14.44 6.13
CA VAL A 849 -23.32 -15.89 6.06
C VAL A 849 -24.63 -16.26 6.79
N ARG A 850 -24.90 -15.66 7.96
CA ARG A 850 -26.16 -15.90 8.69
C ARG A 850 -27.36 -15.29 8.00
N TYR A 851 -27.20 -14.10 7.44
CA TYR A 851 -28.25 -13.45 6.67
C TYR A 851 -28.60 -14.27 5.42
N ALA A 852 -27.61 -14.77 4.67
CA ALA A 852 -27.78 -15.69 3.56
C ALA A 852 -28.47 -17.00 3.97
N ARG A 853 -28.09 -17.60 5.11
CA ARG A 853 -28.81 -18.76 5.68
C ARG A 853 -30.27 -18.43 6.02
N ARG A 854 -30.58 -17.20 6.44
CA ARG A 854 -31.96 -16.77 6.67
C ARG A 854 -32.74 -16.67 5.36
N LEU A 855 -32.17 -16.08 4.31
CA LEU A 855 -32.79 -16.05 2.98
C LEU A 855 -33.15 -17.46 2.49
N LYS A 856 -32.22 -18.42 2.66
CA LYS A 856 -32.45 -19.85 2.37
C LYS A 856 -33.62 -20.44 3.18
N ARG A 857 -33.72 -20.14 4.48
CA ARG A 857 -34.83 -20.59 5.35
C ARG A 857 -36.19 -20.04 4.89
N PHE A 858 -36.23 -18.79 4.41
CA PHE A 858 -37.45 -18.18 3.86
C PHE A 858 -37.71 -18.55 2.39
N LYS A 859 -36.85 -19.35 1.76
CA LYS A 859 -36.88 -19.66 0.32
C LYS A 859 -36.84 -18.40 -0.57
N ALA A 860 -36.25 -17.32 -0.06
CA ALA A 860 -36.13 -16.02 -0.73
C ALA A 860 -34.73 -15.89 -1.36
N ILE A 861 -34.38 -16.80 -2.28
CA ILE A 861 -33.01 -16.91 -2.81
C ILE A 861 -32.96 -16.22 -4.19
N PRO A 862 -32.20 -15.11 -4.35
CA PRO A 862 -31.94 -14.55 -5.67
C PRO A 862 -31.02 -15.50 -6.47
N GLN A 863 -31.36 -15.74 -7.73
CA GLN A 863 -30.64 -16.61 -8.66
C GLN A 863 -30.63 -15.97 -10.05
N ALA A 864 -29.65 -16.31 -10.90
CA ALA A 864 -29.65 -15.85 -12.29
C ALA A 864 -30.95 -16.23 -13.05
N SER A 865 -31.60 -17.32 -12.64
CA SER A 865 -32.86 -17.81 -13.23
C SER A 865 -34.13 -17.02 -12.86
N ASN A 866 -34.08 -16.12 -11.87
CA ASN A 866 -35.24 -15.32 -11.45
C ASN A 866 -35.01 -13.80 -11.51
N ILE A 867 -33.80 -13.35 -11.83
CA ILE A 867 -33.45 -11.94 -11.98
C ILE A 867 -33.59 -11.55 -13.46
N PRO A 868 -34.25 -10.42 -13.80
CA PRO A 868 -34.31 -9.93 -15.17
C PRO A 868 -32.92 -9.72 -15.78
N ILE A 869 -32.76 -10.12 -17.04
CA ILE A 869 -31.50 -9.94 -17.76
C ILE A 869 -31.10 -8.46 -17.84
N GLY A 870 -29.80 -8.17 -17.70
CA GLY A 870 -29.26 -6.81 -17.71
C GLY A 870 -29.47 -6.02 -16.42
N ASN A 871 -30.08 -6.59 -15.38
CA ASN A 871 -30.22 -5.88 -14.09
C ASN A 871 -28.87 -5.54 -13.44
N HIS A 872 -27.81 -6.30 -13.72
CA HIS A 872 -26.45 -6.01 -13.24
C HIS A 872 -25.84 -4.73 -13.84
N LEU A 873 -26.45 -4.14 -14.87
CA LEU A 873 -26.04 -2.87 -15.48
C LEU A 873 -26.75 -1.65 -14.87
N LEU A 874 -27.87 -1.88 -14.16
CA LEU A 874 -28.75 -0.83 -13.67
C LEU A 874 -28.76 -0.73 -12.13
N LEU A 875 -28.71 -1.87 -11.44
CA LEU A 875 -28.83 -1.93 -9.99
C LEU A 875 -27.57 -1.36 -9.30
N GLY A 876 -27.72 -0.20 -8.66
CA GLY A 876 -26.71 0.40 -7.79
C GLY A 876 -27.06 0.30 -6.30
N GLY A 877 -26.06 0.51 -5.45
CA GLY A 877 -26.17 0.60 -3.99
C GLY A 877 -26.18 2.04 -3.49
N ILE A 878 -25.42 2.31 -2.42
CA ILE A 878 -25.17 3.67 -1.89
C ILE A 878 -24.33 4.42 -2.91
N LEU A 879 -24.79 5.63 -3.25
CA LEU A 879 -24.12 6.51 -4.21
C LEU A 879 -23.40 7.60 -3.43
N VAL A 880 -22.17 7.94 -3.84
CA VAL A 880 -21.37 9.05 -3.30
C VAL A 880 -20.80 9.87 -4.44
N THR A 881 -20.41 11.12 -4.18
CA THR A 881 -19.73 11.94 -5.18
C THR A 881 -18.26 12.15 -4.88
N VAL A 882 -17.46 12.19 -5.94
CA VAL A 882 -16.09 12.69 -5.93
C VAL A 882 -15.99 13.66 -7.10
N ASN A 883 -15.72 14.93 -6.82
CA ASN A 883 -15.72 16.03 -7.78
C ASN A 883 -17.01 16.06 -8.65
N GLY A 884 -18.17 15.82 -8.02
CA GLY A 884 -19.48 15.73 -8.69
C GLY A 884 -19.73 14.46 -9.53
N VAL A 885 -18.75 13.55 -9.65
CA VAL A 885 -18.92 12.25 -10.32
C VAL A 885 -19.57 11.25 -9.38
N VAL A 886 -20.67 10.64 -9.79
CA VAL A 886 -21.45 9.70 -8.97
C VAL A 886 -20.84 8.30 -9.02
N LEU A 887 -20.55 7.73 -7.85
CA LEU A 887 -19.90 6.43 -7.68
C LEU A 887 -20.70 5.52 -6.76
N ASP A 888 -20.71 4.20 -7.05
CA ASP A 888 -21.43 3.20 -6.26
C ASP A 888 -20.50 2.41 -5.32
N ILE A 889 -20.73 2.50 -4.01
CA ILE A 889 -19.99 1.75 -2.99
C ILE A 889 -20.73 0.50 -2.49
N GLY A 890 -21.87 0.16 -3.10
CA GLY A 890 -22.71 -0.98 -2.74
C GLY A 890 -23.63 -0.70 -1.55
N PHE A 891 -24.54 -1.63 -1.27
CA PHE A 891 -25.52 -1.50 -0.18
C PHE A 891 -25.62 -2.80 0.63
N PRO A 892 -24.74 -2.98 1.62
CA PRO A 892 -24.59 -4.23 2.35
C PRO A 892 -25.77 -4.52 3.27
N ALA A 893 -26.14 -5.80 3.42
CA ALA A 893 -27.28 -6.15 4.25
C ALA A 893 -27.13 -5.84 5.74
N TRP A 894 -25.93 -5.76 6.34
CA TRP A 894 -25.82 -5.47 7.78
C TRP A 894 -26.39 -4.11 8.18
N LEU A 895 -26.62 -3.20 7.21
CA LEU A 895 -27.36 -1.96 7.43
C LEU A 895 -28.81 -2.20 7.87
N PHE A 896 -29.31 -3.45 7.83
CA PHE A 896 -30.54 -3.82 8.53
C PHE A 896 -30.51 -3.43 10.03
N GLU A 897 -29.32 -3.31 10.64
CA GLU A 897 -29.17 -2.93 12.06
C GLU A 897 -29.61 -1.48 12.31
N ARG A 898 -29.46 -0.60 11.31
CA ARG A 898 -29.90 0.81 11.31
C ARG A 898 -31.41 0.95 11.05
N LEU A 899 -32.15 -0.14 10.81
CA LEU A 899 -33.60 -0.06 10.58
C LEU A 899 -34.39 -0.01 11.90
N PRO A 900 -35.48 0.78 11.98
CA PRO A 900 -36.31 0.86 13.17
C PRO A 900 -36.93 -0.50 13.53
N LYS A 901 -37.17 -0.73 14.83
CA LYS A 901 -37.80 -1.97 15.32
C LYS A 901 -39.30 -1.94 15.02
N GLU A 902 -39.73 -2.85 14.15
CA GLU A 902 -41.16 -3.03 13.83
C GLU A 902 -41.61 -4.48 14.08
N PRO A 903 -42.88 -4.69 14.49
CA PRO A 903 -43.42 -6.03 14.68
C PRO A 903 -43.51 -6.78 13.34
N GLU A 904 -42.90 -7.97 13.27
CA GLU A 904 -42.82 -8.77 12.04
C GLU A 904 -44.20 -9.04 11.40
N LYS A 905 -45.25 -9.20 12.22
CA LYS A 905 -46.63 -9.44 11.75
C LYS A 905 -47.12 -8.33 10.82
N LYS A 906 -46.87 -7.07 11.17
CA LYS A 906 -47.29 -5.89 10.38
C LYS A 906 -46.54 -5.84 9.04
N ILE A 907 -45.24 -6.12 9.06
CA ILE A 907 -44.41 -6.17 7.85
C ILE A 907 -44.89 -7.27 6.91
N ARG A 908 -45.10 -8.50 7.42
CA ARG A 908 -45.54 -9.65 6.62
C ARG A 908 -46.90 -9.41 5.97
N GLN A 909 -47.85 -8.77 6.66
CA GLN A 909 -49.15 -8.46 6.08
C GLN A 909 -49.04 -7.51 4.88
N ARG A 910 -48.19 -6.46 4.98
CA ARG A 910 -47.90 -5.54 3.87
C ARG A 910 -47.21 -6.24 2.69
N LEU A 911 -46.27 -7.15 2.97
CA LEU A 911 -45.56 -7.89 1.92
C LEU A 911 -46.46 -8.91 1.21
N ARG A 912 -47.32 -9.63 1.94
CA ARG A 912 -48.25 -10.62 1.34
C ARG A 912 -49.17 -10.00 0.29
N ARG A 913 -49.69 -8.79 0.52
CA ARG A 913 -50.52 -8.08 -0.47
C ARG A 913 -49.75 -7.83 -1.78
N ARG A 914 -48.49 -7.42 -1.69
CA ARG A 914 -47.62 -7.21 -2.86
C ARG A 914 -47.16 -8.51 -3.51
N ALA A 915 -46.88 -9.54 -2.72
CA ALA A 915 -46.49 -10.86 -3.22
C ALA A 915 -47.52 -11.41 -4.23
N VAL A 916 -48.81 -11.28 -3.92
CA VAL A 916 -49.90 -11.70 -4.82
C VAL A 916 -49.86 -10.93 -6.15
N ALA A 917 -49.57 -9.63 -6.13
CA ALA A 917 -49.44 -8.84 -7.35
C ALA A 917 -48.24 -9.28 -8.20
N VAL A 918 -47.08 -9.51 -7.57
CA VAL A 918 -45.87 -10.02 -8.24
C VAL A 918 -46.13 -11.41 -8.85
N GLU A 919 -46.82 -12.31 -8.15
CA GLU A 919 -47.09 -13.65 -8.66
C GLU A 919 -48.07 -13.69 -9.84
N LYS A 920 -49.02 -12.75 -9.90
CA LYS A 920 -49.96 -12.61 -11.03
C LYS A 920 -49.29 -12.04 -12.28
N ALA A 921 -48.22 -11.25 -12.14
CA ALA A 921 -47.54 -10.61 -13.26
C ALA A 921 -46.64 -11.59 -14.04
N ARG A 922 -46.40 -11.29 -15.32
CA ARG A 922 -45.56 -12.07 -16.23
C ARG A 922 -44.14 -12.24 -15.66
N THR A 923 -43.56 -13.43 -15.81
CA THR A 923 -42.18 -13.71 -15.38
C THR A 923 -41.18 -12.90 -16.20
N PRO A 924 -40.08 -12.40 -15.57
CA PRO A 924 -39.06 -11.65 -16.29
C PRO A 924 -38.30 -12.54 -17.27
N ARG A 925 -37.74 -11.91 -18.29
CA ARG A 925 -36.80 -12.57 -19.19
C ARG A 925 -35.44 -12.69 -18.51
N VAL A 926 -34.87 -13.89 -18.53
CA VAL A 926 -33.59 -14.19 -17.86
C VAL A 926 -32.49 -14.62 -18.82
N SER A 927 -32.83 -14.94 -20.07
CA SER A 927 -31.89 -15.41 -21.09
C SER A 927 -31.76 -14.43 -22.26
N PRO A 928 -30.57 -14.35 -22.89
CA PRO A 928 -30.34 -13.50 -24.05
C PRO A 928 -31.18 -13.95 -25.26
N LEU A 929 -31.27 -13.06 -26.25
CA LEU A 929 -31.88 -13.34 -27.55
C LEU A 929 -30.95 -14.22 -28.39
N GLY A 930 -31.53 -15.13 -29.18
CA GLY A 930 -30.77 -15.92 -30.15
C GLY A 930 -30.21 -15.04 -31.27
N LYS A 931 -29.21 -15.56 -32.01
CA LYS A 931 -28.65 -14.83 -33.15
C LYS A 931 -29.74 -14.45 -34.16
N ALA A 932 -29.83 -13.16 -34.46
CA ALA A 932 -30.83 -12.60 -35.37
C ALA A 932 -32.29 -12.97 -35.04
N TRP A 933 -32.62 -13.14 -33.76
CA TRP A 933 -33.93 -13.58 -33.30
C TRP A 933 -35.08 -12.66 -33.74
N TRP A 934 -34.83 -11.34 -33.78
CA TRP A 934 -35.80 -10.33 -34.18
C TRP A 934 -36.20 -10.41 -35.67
N LEU A 935 -35.33 -10.92 -36.55
CA LEU A 935 -35.65 -11.09 -37.97
C LEU A 935 -36.77 -12.13 -38.20
N LYS A 936 -36.97 -13.04 -37.24
CA LYS A 936 -37.96 -14.12 -37.32
C LYS A 936 -39.31 -13.75 -36.72
N ARG A 937 -39.50 -12.50 -36.26
CA ARG A 937 -40.72 -12.05 -35.57
C ARG A 937 -41.35 -10.86 -36.30
N PRO A 938 -42.69 -10.82 -36.40
CA PRO A 938 -43.38 -9.67 -36.98
C PRO A 938 -43.12 -8.41 -36.14
N LYS A 939 -43.22 -7.23 -36.76
CA LYS A 939 -43.20 -5.96 -36.04
C LYS A 939 -44.43 -5.86 -35.13
N GLU A 940 -44.26 -5.23 -33.98
CA GLU A 940 -45.29 -5.10 -32.94
C GLU A 940 -46.43 -4.19 -33.39
N HIS A 941 -46.11 -3.12 -34.12
CA HIS A 941 -47.04 -2.19 -34.71
C HIS A 941 -46.56 -1.75 -36.10
N THR A 942 -47.46 -1.11 -36.86
CA THR A 942 -47.19 -0.56 -38.19
C THR A 942 -46.54 0.83 -38.17
N GLU A 943 -46.38 1.43 -36.98
CA GLU A 943 -45.78 2.75 -36.84
C GLU A 943 -44.28 2.75 -37.22
N SER A 944 -43.85 3.77 -37.95
CA SER A 944 -42.49 3.95 -38.43
C SER A 944 -41.76 5.04 -37.62
N GLY A 945 -40.46 4.84 -37.41
CA GLY A 945 -39.58 5.80 -36.72
C GLY A 945 -38.96 5.23 -35.43
N PRO A 946 -37.99 5.94 -34.83
CA PRO A 946 -37.38 5.55 -33.55
C PRO A 946 -38.36 5.66 -32.38
N VAL A 947 -38.31 4.70 -31.44
CA VAL A 947 -39.26 4.65 -30.32
C VAL A 947 -39.15 5.87 -29.38
N LEU A 948 -37.94 6.41 -29.21
CA LEU A 948 -37.68 7.55 -28.34
C LEU A 948 -38.26 8.85 -28.91
N GLU A 949 -38.19 9.01 -30.24
CA GLU A 949 -38.80 10.15 -30.93
C GLU A 949 -40.33 10.10 -30.78
N ARG A 950 -40.94 8.93 -30.92
CA ARG A 950 -42.39 8.76 -30.79
C ARG A 950 -42.90 9.08 -29.38
N ASN A 951 -42.25 8.56 -28.34
CA ASN A 951 -42.77 8.65 -26.96
C ASN A 951 -42.32 9.91 -26.21
N ILE A 952 -41.12 10.44 -26.50
CA ILE A 952 -40.55 11.59 -25.78
C ILE A 952 -40.57 12.87 -26.63
N GLY A 953 -40.41 12.73 -27.95
CA GLY A 953 -40.26 13.84 -28.90
C GLY A 953 -38.79 14.25 -29.13
N PRO A 954 -38.54 15.42 -29.77
CA PRO A 954 -37.19 15.87 -30.16
C PRO A 954 -36.25 16.11 -28.96
N VAL A 955 -36.80 16.26 -27.75
CA VAL A 955 -36.03 16.42 -26.51
C VAL A 955 -35.10 15.23 -26.26
N ALA A 956 -35.49 14.02 -26.68
CA ALA A 956 -34.65 12.82 -26.54
C ALA A 956 -33.32 12.89 -27.29
N TYR A 957 -33.16 13.79 -28.26
CA TYR A 957 -31.96 13.92 -29.10
C TYR A 957 -31.18 15.22 -28.85
N ARG A 958 -31.58 16.01 -27.85
CA ARG A 958 -30.91 17.27 -27.52
C ARG A 958 -29.42 17.04 -27.21
N GLY A 959 -28.54 17.76 -27.89
CA GLY A 959 -27.08 17.70 -27.68
C GLY A 959 -26.37 16.46 -28.24
N ARG A 960 -27.08 15.46 -28.75
CA ARG A 960 -26.51 14.17 -29.19
C ARG A 960 -25.56 14.30 -30.38
N THR A 961 -25.84 15.19 -31.33
CA THR A 961 -24.96 15.43 -32.50
C THR A 961 -23.61 15.99 -32.07
N ASN A 962 -23.60 16.97 -31.17
CA ASN A 962 -22.37 17.55 -30.61
C ASN A 962 -21.63 16.51 -29.76
N TYR A 963 -22.35 15.70 -28.99
CA TYR A 963 -21.78 14.61 -28.21
C TYR A 963 -21.00 13.59 -29.06
N VAL A 964 -21.57 13.16 -30.18
CA VAL A 964 -20.88 12.22 -31.09
C VAL A 964 -19.66 12.87 -31.76
N ARG A 965 -19.76 14.13 -32.18
CA ARG A 965 -18.63 14.85 -32.81
C ARG A 965 -17.43 15.01 -31.87
N LYS A 966 -17.66 15.17 -30.56
CA LYS A 966 -16.60 15.27 -29.53
C LYS A 966 -15.75 14.00 -29.40
N LYS A 967 -16.20 12.87 -29.96
CA LYS A 967 -15.51 11.57 -29.89
C LYS A 967 -14.66 11.30 -31.13
N GLU A 968 -14.65 12.22 -32.10
CA GLU A 968 -13.87 12.08 -33.32
C GLU A 968 -12.37 12.28 -33.03
N PRO A 969 -11.45 11.50 -33.65
CA PRO A 969 -10.01 11.60 -33.41
C PRO A 969 -9.44 13.00 -33.60
N GLN A 970 -9.99 13.78 -34.54
CA GLN A 970 -9.57 15.16 -34.78
C GLN A 970 -9.86 16.05 -33.57
N SER A 971 -11.04 15.93 -32.96
CA SER A 971 -11.42 16.70 -31.78
C SER A 971 -10.56 16.38 -30.55
N LEU A 972 -10.13 15.13 -30.40
CA LEU A 972 -9.20 14.69 -29.36
C LEU A 972 -7.81 15.30 -29.56
N ASN A 973 -7.30 15.27 -30.80
CA ASN A 973 -6.01 15.87 -31.14
C ASN A 973 -6.01 17.39 -30.96
N ASP A 974 -7.09 18.06 -31.36
CA ASP A 974 -7.22 19.51 -31.20
C ASP A 974 -7.23 19.91 -29.72
N ALA A 975 -7.86 19.10 -28.86
CA ALA A 975 -7.84 19.32 -27.42
C ALA A 975 -6.45 19.14 -26.80
N ALA A 976 -5.71 18.09 -27.19
CA ALA A 976 -4.35 17.85 -26.72
C ALA A 976 -3.35 18.93 -27.19
N GLN A 977 -3.59 19.53 -28.36
CA GLN A 977 -2.79 20.63 -28.90
C GLN A 977 -3.23 22.02 -28.39
N GLY A 978 -4.19 22.09 -27.47
CA GLY A 978 -4.65 23.36 -26.92
C GLY A 978 -5.45 24.23 -27.90
N LYS A 979 -5.87 23.73 -29.06
CA LYS A 979 -6.60 24.50 -30.07
C LYS A 979 -8.00 24.87 -29.60
N GLU A 980 -8.52 26.01 -30.03
CA GLU A 980 -9.92 26.38 -29.75
C GLU A 980 -10.86 25.55 -30.62
N THR A 981 -11.75 24.81 -29.96
CA THR A 981 -12.95 24.28 -30.61
C THR A 981 -14.17 24.90 -29.93
N PRO A 982 -15.21 25.32 -30.68
CA PRO A 982 -16.40 25.99 -30.13
C PRO A 982 -17.27 25.11 -29.20
N LEU A 983 -16.81 23.92 -28.84
CA LEU A 983 -17.54 22.86 -28.13
C LEU A 983 -17.06 22.62 -26.68
N GLN A 984 -16.07 23.39 -26.21
CA GLN A 984 -15.35 23.20 -24.94
C GLN A 984 -15.60 24.32 -23.91
N LYS A 985 -16.84 24.80 -23.76
CA LYS A 985 -17.17 25.58 -22.56
C LYS A 985 -17.40 24.64 -21.38
N ARG A 986 -16.73 24.93 -20.26
CA ARG A 986 -16.90 24.29 -18.95
C ARG A 986 -18.38 24.24 -18.59
N PHE A 987 -18.91 23.06 -18.26
CA PHE A 987 -20.28 22.88 -17.76
C PHE A 987 -20.23 22.17 -16.41
N ILE A 988 -19.35 22.63 -15.53
CA ILE A 988 -19.44 22.33 -14.11
C ILE A 988 -20.13 23.55 -13.51
N PRO A 989 -21.36 23.45 -12.98
CA PRO A 989 -21.89 24.53 -12.17
C PRO A 989 -20.91 24.71 -11.00
N GLU A 990 -20.26 25.87 -10.91
CA GLU A 990 -19.63 26.26 -9.66
C GLU A 990 -20.72 26.17 -8.60
N THR A 991 -20.59 25.26 -7.63
CA THR A 991 -21.42 25.23 -6.45
C THR A 991 -21.05 26.43 -5.57
N ARG A 992 -21.35 27.64 -6.04
CA ARG A 992 -21.67 28.74 -5.14
C ARG A 992 -23.09 28.48 -4.69
N PHE A 993 -23.24 28.05 -3.45
CA PHE A 993 -24.47 28.31 -2.73
C PHE A 993 -24.63 29.84 -2.68
N GLU A 994 -25.39 30.40 -3.61
CA GLU A 994 -26.05 31.68 -3.36
C GLU A 994 -27.03 31.42 -2.22
N ALA A 995 -26.56 31.65 -0.99
CA ALA A 995 -27.46 31.92 0.11
C ALA A 995 -28.32 33.11 -0.34
N SER A 996 -29.57 32.83 -0.68
CA SER A 996 -30.58 33.84 -0.90
C SER A 996 -30.82 34.53 0.44
N VAL A 997 -30.01 35.55 0.73
CA VAL A 997 -30.33 36.53 1.75
C VAL A 997 -31.54 37.29 1.20
N PRO A 998 -32.71 37.25 1.86
CA PRO A 998 -33.84 38.05 1.42
C PRO A 998 -33.44 39.53 1.53
N GLU A 999 -33.44 40.24 0.40
CA GLU A 999 -33.38 41.70 0.38
C GLU A 999 -34.57 42.25 1.17
N VAL A 1000 -34.31 42.63 2.41
CA VAL A 1000 -35.21 43.50 3.17
C VAL A 1000 -34.91 44.92 2.70
N LEU A 1001 -35.90 45.51 2.05
CA LEU A 1001 -36.01 46.92 1.67
C LEU A 1001 -35.46 47.88 2.74
N VAL A 1002 -34.55 48.75 2.32
CA VAL A 1002 -34.47 50.16 2.74
C VAL A 1002 -34.51 51.02 1.49
#